data_AF-A0A416KI20-F1
#
_entry.id   AF-A0A416KI20-F1
#
_cell.length_a   1.000
_cell.length_b   1.000
_cell.length_c   1.000
_cell.angle_alpha   90.00
_cell.angle_beta   90.00
_cell.angle_gamma   90.00
#
_symmetry.space_group_name_H-M   'P 1'
#
loop_
_entity.id
_entity.type
_entity.pdbx_description
1 polymer ?
#
loop_
_entity_poly.entity_id
_entity_poly.type
_entity_poly.pdbx_seq_one_letter_code
_entity_poly.pdbx_strand_id
1 'polypeptide(L)'
;MRTLLLFRGAPGCGKSTYIKEHNLEQYVLSADTLRLMCQSAQETPAGKMEISPQNDDVVWEMLFKLLEVRMSHGEFTVIDATNSKTVEMNRYKNLAKQYRYRMYVIDMTDLPIEECKRRNAQREWLKRVPEAAIDKMYARFATQKVPSGVNVLPSTTDVMSDLNYCPNDFNQWKKIHVIGDIHGCYTCLSEYLGEMKDDELYIFVGDYLDRGIENVEVFKFLCDVVNNNRKNVILLEGNHERWLNKWGHDEPVQSEEFANYTRPQLFKAGIDKNTARKIYSRVGQCAYFEYDGKRYFVSHGGLSYLPYFLPFISADQMIKGVGRYPDMLTVAESWEKSMPDSYIQIFGHRNVQDVPIDMGHRCYNLEGKIEFGGYLRCVELEHGQSIKCVETKNDVFRKEEPKTETAVEMKTEFDNAELVSKMRQSKYVFEKRFGDISSFNFSREAFYKKHWDEVSTKARGLFINTKTNKIVARSYDKFFAVDERNETRIGNLQNTLKFPVTAYLKENGFLGIVSYDAEQDGLFIASKSTPEGPFADMFRKILMDTTSDEDRKNLKEVAKENGSIIFEVIDPVNDPHIIEYKTPHIVLLDIIANDMNFSVMDYDDLKRVAEKCHLQIKEKVKIFESWSEFYPWYEEVMNENYLYNGIEHIEGFVLRDNNNFMFKLKLPYYKHWKFLRGVMQSVQKRGYYENTAKLFTAEDNLFYGWMREQREKDQESFCKKGIIQLRNEFYENRHE
;
A
#
# COMPACT_ATOMS: atom_id res chain seq x y z
N MET A 1 17.40 12.05 -16.05
CA MET A 1 17.75 12.63 -14.74
C MET A 1 18.49 11.66 -13.83
N ARG A 2 18.17 10.36 -13.85
CA ARG A 2 18.95 9.33 -13.14
C ARG A 2 20.43 9.39 -13.52
N THR A 3 21.29 9.61 -12.52
CA THR A 3 22.70 9.94 -12.72
C THR A 3 23.58 9.11 -11.81
N LEU A 4 24.58 8.45 -12.42
CA LEU A 4 25.64 7.72 -11.76
C LEU A 4 26.94 8.49 -12.01
N LEU A 5 27.57 8.97 -10.94
CA LEU A 5 28.84 9.67 -11.00
C LEU A 5 29.94 8.73 -10.50
N LEU A 6 30.97 8.51 -11.33
CA LEU A 6 32.17 7.79 -10.92
C LEU A 6 33.33 8.77 -10.77
N PHE A 7 34.24 8.48 -9.85
CA PHE A 7 35.59 9.05 -9.90
C PHE A 7 36.57 8.09 -10.56
N ARG A 8 37.55 8.60 -11.28
CA ARG A 8 38.66 7.83 -11.82
C ARG A 8 39.97 8.51 -11.46
N GLY A 9 40.86 7.81 -10.76
CA GLY A 9 42.14 8.37 -10.34
C GLY A 9 42.79 7.62 -9.18
N ALA A 10 44.11 7.76 -9.04
CA ALA A 10 44.89 7.10 -8.00
C ALA A 10 44.63 7.66 -6.58
N PRO A 11 44.97 6.93 -5.51
CA PRO A 11 45.18 7.49 -4.19
C PRO A 11 46.03 8.76 -4.22
N GLY A 12 45.57 9.83 -3.56
CA GLY A 12 46.25 11.14 -3.58
C GLY A 12 45.78 12.12 -4.66
N CYS A 13 44.94 11.72 -5.63
CA CYS A 13 44.52 12.61 -6.71
C CYS A 13 43.46 13.67 -6.31
N GLY A 14 42.85 13.56 -5.13
CA GLY A 14 41.89 14.55 -4.61
C GLY A 14 40.42 14.14 -4.57
N LYS A 15 40.05 12.90 -4.93
CA LYS A 15 38.65 12.40 -4.91
C LYS A 15 37.89 12.72 -3.62
N SER A 16 38.42 12.28 -2.47
CA SER A 16 37.75 12.48 -1.18
C SER A 16 37.63 13.95 -0.80
N THR A 17 38.60 14.78 -1.20
CA THR A 17 38.55 16.23 -1.02
C THR A 17 37.43 16.83 -1.88
N TYR A 18 37.37 16.47 -3.16
CA TYR A 18 36.31 16.92 -4.07
C TYR A 18 34.92 16.54 -3.55
N ILE A 19 34.73 15.29 -3.12
CA ILE A 19 33.46 14.80 -2.56
C ILE A 19 33.02 15.69 -1.39
N LYS A 20 33.94 16.02 -0.49
CA LYS A 20 33.67 16.85 0.69
C LYS A 20 33.39 18.30 0.33
N GLU A 21 34.19 18.89 -0.56
CA GLU A 21 34.01 20.28 -0.99
C GLU A 21 32.68 20.49 -1.72
N HIS A 22 32.14 19.46 -2.37
CA HIS A 22 30.85 19.49 -3.06
C HIS A 22 29.69 18.87 -2.24
N ASN A 23 29.88 18.55 -0.96
CA ASN A 23 28.87 17.95 -0.07
C ASN A 23 28.21 16.68 -0.65
N LEU A 24 29.00 15.79 -1.23
CA LEU A 24 28.52 14.58 -1.91
C LEU A 24 28.53 13.33 -1.01
N GLU A 25 29.04 13.41 0.23
CA GLU A 25 29.32 12.25 1.09
C GLU A 25 28.13 11.30 1.26
N GLN A 26 26.93 11.84 1.47
CA GLN A 26 25.72 11.03 1.68
C GLN A 26 25.29 10.20 0.46
N TYR A 27 25.76 10.59 -0.73
CA TYR A 27 25.46 9.91 -1.99
C TYR A 27 26.54 8.91 -2.41
N VAL A 28 27.64 8.80 -1.64
CA VAL A 28 28.81 7.99 -2.00
C VAL A 28 28.66 6.53 -1.57
N LEU A 29 29.03 5.61 -2.47
CA LEU A 29 29.44 4.25 -2.16
C LEU A 29 30.96 4.16 -2.33
N SER A 30 31.69 4.03 -1.22
CA SER A 30 33.16 3.97 -1.21
C SER A 30 33.64 2.56 -0.93
N ALA A 31 34.49 2.04 -1.81
CA ALA A 31 35.09 0.72 -1.63
C ALA A 31 36.00 0.67 -0.37
N ASP A 32 36.66 1.77 -0.03
CA ASP A 32 37.55 1.83 1.15
C ASP A 32 36.77 1.83 2.46
N THR A 33 35.63 2.53 2.51
CA THR A 33 34.71 2.46 3.65
C THR A 33 34.18 1.04 3.84
N LEU A 34 33.78 0.38 2.76
CA LEU A 34 33.29 -1.00 2.82
C LEU A 34 34.38 -2.00 3.25
N ARG A 35 35.64 -1.80 2.84
CA ARG A 35 36.78 -2.62 3.34
C ARG A 35 36.91 -2.52 4.86
N LEU A 36 36.87 -1.31 5.40
CA LEU A 36 36.96 -1.07 6.84
C LEU A 36 35.75 -1.62 7.62
N MET A 37 34.58 -1.69 7.00
CA MET A 37 33.41 -2.36 7.57
C MET A 37 33.54 -3.89 7.54
N CYS A 38 34.18 -4.46 6.51
CA CYS A 38 34.40 -5.90 6.40
C CYS A 38 35.50 -6.41 7.34
N GLN A 39 36.55 -5.62 7.56
CA GLN A 39 37.67 -5.98 8.43
C GLN A 39 38.34 -4.72 8.98
N SER A 40 38.68 -4.72 10.27
CA SER A 40 39.53 -3.68 10.85
C SER A 40 40.91 -3.66 10.18
N ALA A 41 41.62 -2.53 10.29
CA ALA A 41 43.00 -2.43 9.81
C ALA A 41 43.88 -3.56 10.38
N GLN A 42 44.82 -4.04 9.57
CA GLN A 42 45.71 -5.16 9.89
C GLN A 42 47.14 -4.69 10.00
N GLU A 43 47.91 -5.33 10.88
CA GLU A 43 49.34 -5.06 11.00
C GLU A 43 50.11 -5.71 9.84
N THR A 44 51.04 -4.96 9.27
CA THR A 44 52.00 -5.42 8.27
C THR A 44 53.26 -5.94 8.95
N PRO A 45 54.08 -6.78 8.27
CA PRO A 45 55.37 -7.23 8.80
C PRO A 45 56.35 -6.09 9.18
N ALA A 46 56.09 -4.86 8.72
CA ALA A 46 56.87 -3.67 9.04
C ALA A 46 56.35 -2.91 10.29
N GLY A 47 55.40 -3.47 11.04
CA GLY A 47 54.81 -2.85 12.23
C GLY A 47 53.90 -1.65 11.93
N LYS A 48 53.45 -1.52 10.68
CA LYS A 48 52.48 -0.50 10.25
C LYS A 48 51.12 -1.13 10.07
N MET A 49 50.07 -0.37 10.33
CA MET A 49 48.70 -0.83 10.12
C MET A 49 48.20 -0.39 8.73
N GLU A 50 47.49 -1.25 8.01
CA GLU A 50 46.95 -1.00 6.66
C GLU A 50 45.52 -1.52 6.47
N ILE A 51 44.83 -1.05 5.42
CA ILE A 51 43.53 -1.59 5.01
C ILE A 51 43.78 -2.88 4.21
N SER A 52 43.27 -4.00 4.75
CA SER A 52 43.42 -5.32 4.13
C SER A 52 42.56 -5.45 2.86
N PRO A 53 43.14 -5.90 1.72
CA PRO A 53 42.39 -6.24 0.52
C PRO A 53 41.89 -7.70 0.52
N GLN A 54 42.06 -8.47 1.61
CA GLN A 54 41.74 -9.91 1.64
C GLN A 54 40.28 -10.22 1.31
N ASN A 55 39.37 -9.32 1.69
CA ASN A 55 37.92 -9.47 1.48
C ASN A 55 37.41 -8.68 0.25
N ASP A 56 38.27 -8.35 -0.72
CA ASP A 56 37.90 -7.52 -1.87
C ASP A 56 36.69 -8.07 -2.65
N ASP A 57 36.58 -9.40 -2.82
CA ASP A 57 35.44 -10.01 -3.51
C ASP A 57 34.11 -9.71 -2.79
N VAL A 58 34.09 -9.86 -1.47
CA VAL A 58 32.92 -9.55 -0.62
C VAL A 58 32.58 -8.06 -0.66
N VAL A 59 33.60 -7.19 -0.58
CA VAL A 59 33.44 -5.74 -0.66
C VAL A 59 32.78 -5.32 -1.97
N TRP A 60 33.25 -5.86 -3.09
CA TRP A 60 32.69 -5.55 -4.41
C TRP A 60 31.28 -6.13 -4.57
N GLU A 61 31.01 -7.34 -4.09
CA GLU A 61 29.65 -7.90 -4.08
C GLU A 61 28.68 -7.00 -3.31
N MET A 62 29.06 -6.55 -2.11
CA MET A 62 28.26 -5.61 -1.30
C MET A 62 28.07 -4.27 -2.01
N LEU A 63 29.13 -3.69 -2.59
CA LEU A 63 29.04 -2.41 -3.31
C LEU A 63 28.05 -2.49 -4.46
N PHE A 64 28.12 -3.53 -5.28
CA PHE A 64 27.21 -3.70 -6.41
C PHE A 64 25.78 -3.98 -5.97
N LYS A 65 25.58 -4.72 -4.87
CA LYS A 65 24.25 -4.94 -4.29
C LYS A 65 23.63 -3.64 -3.78
N LEU A 66 24.39 -2.81 -3.07
CA LEU A 66 23.93 -1.49 -2.61
C LEU A 66 23.63 -0.56 -3.79
N LEU A 67 24.49 -0.57 -4.82
CA LEU A 67 24.29 0.19 -6.04
C LEU A 67 22.99 -0.21 -6.75
N GLU A 68 22.73 -1.51 -6.87
CA GLU A 68 21.50 -2.03 -7.49
C GLU A 68 20.25 -1.60 -6.72
N VAL A 69 20.28 -1.63 -5.38
CA VAL A 69 19.19 -1.11 -4.54
C VAL A 69 18.94 0.38 -4.82
N ARG A 70 19.98 1.23 -4.75
CA ARG A 70 19.84 2.67 -5.04
C ARG A 70 19.35 2.94 -6.47
N MET A 71 19.87 2.20 -7.43
CA MET A 71 19.47 2.30 -8.84
C MET A 71 18.01 1.89 -9.07
N SER A 72 17.51 0.89 -8.33
CA SER A 72 16.12 0.46 -8.41
C SER A 72 15.12 1.52 -7.94
N HIS A 73 15.55 2.41 -7.05
CA HIS A 73 14.79 3.58 -6.59
C HIS A 73 15.04 4.84 -7.44
N GLY A 74 16.01 4.81 -8.36
CA GLY A 74 16.33 5.98 -9.18
C GLY A 74 17.08 7.07 -8.43
N GLU A 75 17.84 6.74 -7.37
CA GLU A 75 18.65 7.69 -6.60
C GLU A 75 19.92 8.14 -7.33
N PHE A 76 20.32 9.41 -7.16
CA PHE A 76 21.66 9.86 -7.52
C PHE A 76 22.71 9.15 -6.66
N THR A 77 23.70 8.55 -7.32
CA THR A 77 24.75 7.77 -6.63
C THR A 77 26.12 8.14 -7.15
N VAL A 78 27.06 8.28 -6.22
CA VAL A 78 28.47 8.55 -6.47
C VAL A 78 29.28 7.31 -6.10
N ILE A 79 30.20 6.87 -6.96
CA ILE A 79 31.12 5.77 -6.65
C ILE A 79 32.51 6.33 -6.39
N ASP A 80 32.94 6.22 -5.14
CA ASP A 80 34.31 6.51 -4.74
C ASP A 80 35.16 5.24 -4.84
N ALA A 81 35.75 5.07 -6.02
CA ALA A 81 36.71 4.01 -6.32
C ALA A 81 37.80 4.57 -7.23
N THR A 82 38.88 3.81 -7.40
CA THR A 82 39.97 4.21 -8.30
C THR A 82 39.59 4.06 -9.78
N ASN A 83 38.68 3.12 -10.08
CA ASN A 83 38.17 2.79 -11.41
C ASN A 83 39.30 2.65 -12.45
N SER A 84 40.37 1.96 -12.04
CA SER A 84 41.57 1.74 -12.87
C SER A 84 41.38 0.72 -13.99
N LYS A 85 40.34 -0.12 -13.92
CA LYS A 85 40.09 -1.15 -14.93
C LYS A 85 38.83 -0.87 -15.77
N THR A 86 38.93 -1.04 -17.09
CA THR A 86 37.81 -0.92 -18.04
C THR A 86 36.72 -1.96 -17.74
N VAL A 87 37.09 -3.17 -17.29
CA VAL A 87 36.13 -4.22 -16.92
C VAL A 87 35.24 -3.83 -15.75
N GLU A 88 35.77 -3.11 -14.75
CA GLU A 88 35.01 -2.61 -13.60
C GLU A 88 34.01 -1.54 -14.06
N MET A 89 34.47 -0.59 -14.88
CA MET A 89 33.59 0.44 -15.46
C MET A 89 32.47 -0.14 -16.33
N ASN A 90 32.73 -1.21 -17.07
CA ASN A 90 31.69 -1.91 -17.84
C ASN A 90 30.61 -2.55 -16.96
N ARG A 91 30.94 -3.00 -15.74
CA ARG A 91 29.93 -3.52 -14.80
C ARG A 91 28.96 -2.41 -14.38
N TYR A 92 29.47 -1.23 -14.02
CA TYR A 92 28.62 -0.07 -13.74
C TYR A 92 27.77 0.33 -14.94
N LYS A 93 28.37 0.34 -16.14
CA LYS A 93 27.66 0.68 -17.39
C LYS A 93 26.50 -0.27 -17.68
N ASN A 94 26.66 -1.57 -17.41
CA ASN A 94 25.59 -2.55 -17.61
C ASN A 94 24.42 -2.31 -16.67
N LEU A 95 24.69 -2.08 -15.38
CA LEU A 95 23.66 -1.69 -14.41
C LEU A 95 23.02 -0.35 -14.79
N ALA A 96 23.82 0.65 -15.16
CA ALA A 96 23.32 1.94 -15.60
C ALA A 96 22.38 1.81 -16.80
N LYS A 97 22.68 0.92 -17.76
CA LYS A 97 21.79 0.62 -18.89
C LYS A 97 20.48 -0.03 -18.42
N GLN A 98 20.55 -1.02 -17.53
CA GLN A 98 19.38 -1.72 -16.99
C GLN A 98 18.42 -0.76 -16.26
N TYR A 99 18.96 0.14 -15.43
CA TYR A 99 18.18 1.09 -14.63
C TYR A 99 17.99 2.48 -15.27
N ARG A 100 18.47 2.65 -16.51
CA ARG A 100 18.33 3.88 -17.32
C ARG A 100 19.02 5.11 -16.73
N TYR A 101 20.22 4.91 -16.22
CA TYR A 101 21.11 5.94 -15.70
C TYR A 101 22.01 6.53 -16.79
N ARG A 102 22.22 7.84 -16.73
CA ARG A 102 23.35 8.49 -17.39
C ARG A 102 24.59 8.31 -16.51
N MET A 103 25.68 7.90 -17.13
CA MET A 103 26.93 7.62 -16.43
C MET A 103 27.96 8.70 -16.75
N TYR A 104 28.51 9.30 -15.71
CA TYR A 104 29.55 10.31 -15.78
C TYR A 104 30.79 9.83 -15.03
N VAL A 105 31.98 10.25 -15.50
CA VAL A 105 33.26 9.99 -14.85
C VAL A 105 33.98 11.31 -14.69
N ILE A 106 34.30 11.70 -13.46
CA ILE A 106 35.30 12.75 -13.21
C ILE A 106 36.68 12.08 -13.28
N ASP A 107 37.41 12.36 -14.35
CA ASP A 107 38.72 11.76 -14.61
C ASP A 107 39.83 12.67 -14.07
N MET A 108 40.51 12.20 -13.02
CA MET A 108 41.60 12.87 -12.32
C MET A 108 42.95 12.19 -12.60
N THR A 109 43.07 11.50 -13.74
CA THR A 109 44.30 10.76 -14.12
C THR A 109 45.35 11.63 -14.81
N ASP A 110 45.01 12.89 -15.10
CA ASP A 110 45.90 13.92 -15.65
C ASP A 110 46.89 14.47 -14.61
N LEU A 111 46.58 14.37 -13.31
CA LEU A 111 47.50 14.76 -12.25
C LEU A 111 48.82 13.95 -12.36
N PRO A 112 50.01 14.57 -12.28
CA PRO A 112 51.27 13.84 -12.33
C PRO A 112 51.42 12.80 -11.22
N ILE A 113 51.99 11.64 -11.55
CA ILE A 113 52.17 10.52 -10.61
C ILE A 113 52.95 10.93 -9.35
N GLU A 114 54.00 11.74 -9.51
CA GLU A 114 54.83 12.23 -8.40
C GLU A 114 54.03 13.09 -7.42
N GLU A 115 53.07 13.87 -7.92
CA GLU A 115 52.18 14.66 -7.08
C GLU A 115 51.18 13.77 -6.33
N CYS A 116 50.65 12.71 -6.97
CA CYS A 116 49.84 11.70 -6.28
C CYS A 116 50.62 11.01 -5.15
N LYS A 117 51.88 10.61 -5.39
CA LYS A 117 52.74 9.99 -4.37
C LYS A 117 53.02 10.94 -3.22
N ARG A 118 53.39 12.19 -3.52
CA ARG A 118 53.62 13.25 -2.52
C ARG A 118 52.39 13.48 -1.64
N ARG A 119 51.20 13.60 -2.24
CA ARG A 119 49.93 13.75 -1.51
C ARG A 119 49.59 12.50 -0.72
N ASN A 120 49.78 11.30 -1.28
CA ASN A 120 49.53 10.04 -0.59
C ASN A 120 50.38 9.90 0.68
N ALA A 121 51.65 10.30 0.65
CA ALA A 121 52.52 10.31 1.84
C ALA A 121 52.01 11.23 2.96
N GLN A 122 51.25 12.28 2.63
CA GLN A 122 50.68 13.24 3.57
C GLN A 122 49.29 12.84 4.10
N ARG A 123 48.63 11.81 3.54
CA ARG A 123 47.32 11.34 4.00
C ARG A 123 47.40 10.76 5.42
N GLU A 124 46.26 10.62 6.08
CA GLU A 124 46.14 9.82 7.31
C GLU A 124 46.75 8.43 7.10
N TRP A 125 47.48 7.93 8.11
CA TRP A 125 48.30 6.74 7.96
C TRP A 125 47.50 5.50 7.47
N LEU A 126 46.23 5.32 7.90
CA LEU A 126 45.35 4.24 7.42
C LEU A 126 45.03 4.33 5.92
N LYS A 127 44.97 5.55 5.37
CA LYS A 127 44.56 5.80 3.98
C LYS A 127 45.73 5.80 3.01
N ARG A 128 46.97 5.64 3.51
CA ARG A 128 48.17 5.58 2.68
C ARG A 128 48.24 4.22 1.99
N VAL A 129 48.54 4.22 0.71
CA VAL A 129 48.84 2.99 -0.04
C VAL A 129 50.34 2.94 -0.40
N PRO A 130 50.92 1.74 -0.62
CA PRO A 130 52.27 1.63 -1.15
C PRO A 130 52.42 2.33 -2.51
N GLU A 131 53.57 2.97 -2.76
CA GLU A 131 53.83 3.66 -4.04
C GLU A 131 53.71 2.71 -5.25
N ALA A 132 54.15 1.47 -5.11
CA ALA A 132 54.01 0.44 -6.15
C ALA A 132 52.54 0.19 -6.55
N ALA A 133 51.57 0.43 -5.66
CA ALA A 133 50.15 0.35 -5.99
C ALA A 133 49.72 1.54 -6.87
N ILE A 134 50.23 2.74 -6.59
CA ILE A 134 50.02 3.94 -7.41
C ILE A 134 50.67 3.75 -8.80
N ASP A 135 51.89 3.24 -8.86
CA ASP A 135 52.58 2.93 -10.12
C ASP A 135 51.77 1.96 -10.99
N LYS A 136 51.25 0.88 -10.38
CA LYS A 136 50.34 -0.06 -11.06
C LYS A 136 49.07 0.61 -11.59
N MET A 137 48.50 1.56 -10.85
CA MET A 137 47.30 2.27 -11.28
C MET A 137 47.58 3.20 -12.46
N TYR A 138 48.68 3.95 -12.44
CA TYR A 138 49.09 4.80 -13.58
C TYR A 138 49.40 3.99 -14.83
N ALA A 139 50.08 2.84 -14.69
CA ALA A 139 50.29 1.92 -15.81
C ALA A 139 48.95 1.41 -16.39
N ARG A 140 47.94 1.18 -15.54
CA ARG A 140 46.58 0.85 -15.99
C ARG A 140 45.89 2.03 -16.66
N PHE A 141 45.98 3.26 -16.13
CA PHE A 141 45.37 4.43 -16.76
C PHE A 141 45.92 4.69 -18.16
N ALA A 142 47.21 4.44 -18.38
CA ALA A 142 47.86 4.57 -19.70
C ALA A 142 47.37 3.51 -20.72
N THR A 143 46.95 2.33 -20.26
CA THR A 143 46.61 1.19 -21.14
C THR A 143 45.11 0.91 -21.22
N GLN A 144 44.34 1.31 -20.20
CA GLN A 144 42.91 1.06 -20.07
C GLN A 144 42.16 2.38 -20.21
N LYS A 145 41.10 2.38 -21.02
CA LYS A 145 40.30 3.57 -21.32
C LYS A 145 38.94 3.52 -20.63
N VAL A 146 38.33 4.68 -20.45
CA VAL A 146 36.91 4.77 -20.10
C VAL A 146 36.09 4.12 -21.24
N PRO A 147 35.12 3.24 -20.94
CA PRO A 147 34.26 2.65 -21.97
C PRO A 147 33.51 3.71 -22.79
N SER A 148 33.22 3.41 -24.05
CA SER A 148 32.38 4.28 -24.89
C SER A 148 30.98 4.49 -24.30
N GLY A 149 30.37 5.66 -24.54
CA GLY A 149 29.04 5.99 -24.02
C GLY A 149 29.00 6.41 -22.55
N VAL A 150 30.16 6.63 -21.93
CA VAL A 150 30.31 7.25 -20.61
C VAL A 150 30.80 8.68 -20.81
N ASN A 151 30.16 9.65 -20.15
CA ASN A 151 30.55 11.05 -20.27
C ASN A 151 31.75 11.33 -19.37
N VAL A 152 32.88 11.73 -19.95
CA VAL A 152 34.09 12.09 -19.20
C VAL A 152 34.06 13.58 -18.91
N LEU A 153 34.23 13.93 -17.64
CA LEU A 153 34.21 15.30 -17.12
C LEU A 153 35.59 15.64 -16.54
N PRO A 154 36.08 16.89 -16.72
CA PRO A 154 37.31 17.34 -16.09
C PRO A 154 37.17 17.41 -14.56
N SER A 155 38.30 17.37 -13.84
CA SER A 155 38.32 17.48 -12.37
C SER A 155 37.82 18.83 -11.84
N THR A 156 37.68 19.83 -12.71
CA THR A 156 37.19 21.18 -12.40
C THR A 156 35.69 21.35 -12.58
N THR A 157 34.97 20.32 -13.04
CA THR A 157 33.50 20.34 -13.19
C THR A 157 32.85 20.64 -11.85
N ASP A 158 31.83 21.50 -11.87
CA ASP A 158 30.93 21.68 -10.74
C ASP A 158 29.69 20.81 -10.96
N VAL A 159 29.66 19.67 -10.25
CA VAL A 159 28.57 18.68 -10.39
C VAL A 159 27.20 19.30 -10.14
N MET A 160 27.08 20.26 -9.23
CA MET A 160 25.77 20.83 -8.85
C MET A 160 25.18 21.72 -9.93
N SER A 161 26.00 22.32 -10.78
CA SER A 161 25.54 23.15 -11.91
C SER A 161 25.54 22.35 -13.21
N ASP A 162 26.63 21.65 -13.52
CA ASP A 162 26.84 20.96 -14.80
C ASP A 162 25.95 19.72 -14.99
N LEU A 163 25.59 19.04 -13.89
CA LEU A 163 24.73 17.84 -13.92
C LEU A 163 23.30 18.10 -13.47
N ASN A 164 22.95 19.36 -13.20
CA ASN A 164 21.61 19.71 -12.76
C ASN A 164 20.59 19.53 -13.89
N TYR A 165 19.34 19.29 -13.50
CA TYR A 165 18.22 19.31 -14.43
C TYR A 165 17.50 20.65 -14.31
N CYS A 166 17.91 21.61 -15.14
CA CYS A 166 17.34 22.95 -15.19
C CYS A 166 15.99 22.98 -15.93
N PRO A 167 15.13 23.99 -15.65
CA PRO A 167 13.88 24.14 -16.37
C PRO A 167 14.14 24.43 -17.85
N ASN A 168 13.39 23.77 -18.73
CA ASN A 168 13.41 24.08 -20.16
C ASN A 168 12.59 25.36 -20.42
N ASP A 169 13.02 26.18 -21.37
CA ASP A 169 12.18 27.27 -21.86
C ASP A 169 11.15 26.71 -22.84
N PHE A 170 9.87 26.82 -22.49
CA PHE A 170 8.74 26.36 -23.30
C PHE A 170 7.88 27.51 -23.85
N ASN A 171 8.36 28.76 -23.81
CA ASN A 171 7.65 29.93 -24.36
C ASN A 171 7.48 29.89 -25.89
N GLN A 172 8.15 28.97 -26.60
CA GLN A 172 7.89 28.76 -28.04
C GLN A 172 6.54 28.09 -28.35
N TRP A 173 5.93 27.41 -27.37
CA TRP A 173 4.67 26.71 -27.57
C TRP A 173 3.50 27.66 -27.37
N LYS A 174 2.57 27.69 -28.31
CA LYS A 174 1.39 28.55 -28.20
C LYS A 174 0.50 28.15 -27.00
N LYS A 175 0.44 26.84 -26.77
CA LYS A 175 -0.35 26.23 -25.71
C LYS A 175 0.33 24.95 -25.22
N ILE A 176 0.22 24.68 -23.92
CA ILE A 176 0.72 23.45 -23.28
C ILE A 176 -0.46 22.73 -22.64
N HIS A 177 -0.63 21.46 -22.97
CA HIS A 177 -1.61 20.54 -22.41
C HIS A 177 -0.89 19.60 -21.45
N VAL A 178 -1.33 19.54 -20.21
CA VAL A 178 -0.90 18.52 -19.24
C VAL A 178 -2.06 17.57 -19.00
N ILE A 179 -1.88 16.31 -19.39
CA ILE A 179 -2.91 15.27 -19.42
C ILE A 179 -2.67 14.28 -18.28
N GLY A 180 -3.71 14.05 -17.48
CA GLY A 180 -3.73 13.16 -16.33
C GLY A 180 -3.64 11.66 -16.65
N ASP A 181 -3.95 10.86 -15.65
CA ASP A 181 -3.97 9.40 -15.70
C ASP A 181 -5.02 8.93 -16.74
N ILE A 182 -4.64 7.97 -17.59
CA ILE A 182 -5.48 7.50 -18.71
C ILE A 182 -6.07 6.12 -18.43
N HIS A 183 -5.29 5.24 -17.80
CA HIS A 183 -5.68 3.88 -17.42
C HIS A 183 -6.45 3.12 -18.51
N GLY A 184 -5.97 3.13 -19.76
CA GLY A 184 -6.61 2.39 -20.84
C GLY A 184 -7.99 2.93 -21.25
N CYS A 185 -8.28 4.21 -21.08
CA CYS A 185 -9.52 4.86 -21.52
C CYS A 185 -9.23 5.78 -22.72
N TYR A 186 -9.24 5.20 -23.93
CA TYR A 186 -8.86 5.90 -25.16
C TYR A 186 -9.95 6.84 -25.66
N THR A 187 -11.23 6.50 -25.51
CA THR A 187 -12.33 7.31 -26.02
C THR A 187 -12.26 8.74 -25.46
N CYS A 188 -12.16 8.90 -24.14
CA CYS A 188 -12.00 10.22 -23.50
C CYS A 188 -10.72 10.93 -23.93
N LEU A 189 -9.62 10.19 -24.05
CA LEU A 189 -8.36 10.77 -24.50
C LEU A 189 -8.49 11.33 -25.92
N SER A 190 -9.12 10.58 -26.82
CA SER A 190 -9.33 11.00 -28.21
C SER A 190 -10.26 12.21 -28.32
N GLU A 191 -11.30 12.27 -27.48
CA GLU A 191 -12.22 13.40 -27.41
C GLU A 191 -11.51 14.67 -26.93
N TYR A 192 -10.71 14.57 -25.87
CA TYR A 192 -9.95 15.71 -25.35
C TYR A 192 -8.90 16.21 -26.35
N LEU A 193 -8.12 15.28 -26.93
CA LEU A 193 -7.04 15.65 -27.84
C LEU A 193 -7.55 16.24 -29.15
N GLY A 194 -8.65 15.70 -29.70
CA GLY A 194 -9.09 16.01 -31.05
C GLY A 194 -7.96 15.82 -32.06
N GLU A 195 -7.79 16.81 -32.95
CA GLU A 195 -6.62 16.90 -33.82
C GLU A 195 -5.46 17.61 -33.10
N MET A 196 -4.38 16.88 -32.82
CA MET A 196 -3.18 17.44 -32.20
C MET A 196 -2.48 18.42 -33.13
N LYS A 197 -2.15 19.62 -32.64
CA LYS A 197 -1.49 20.67 -33.41
C LYS A 197 0.02 20.66 -33.20
N ASP A 198 0.75 21.04 -34.24
CA ASP A 198 2.22 21.06 -34.23
C ASP A 198 2.82 22.24 -33.44
N ASP A 199 2.04 23.29 -33.15
CA ASP A 199 2.43 24.47 -32.36
C ASP A 199 2.02 24.39 -30.87
N GLU A 200 1.45 23.26 -30.45
CA GLU A 200 1.03 22.98 -29.08
C GLU A 200 1.83 21.80 -28.49
N LEU A 201 2.15 21.86 -27.20
CA LEU A 201 2.88 20.82 -26.46
C LEU A 201 1.92 19.95 -25.65
N TYR A 202 2.10 18.63 -25.68
CA TYR A 202 1.30 17.67 -24.92
C TYR A 202 2.16 16.88 -23.94
N ILE A 203 1.92 17.04 -22.64
CA ILE A 203 2.65 16.40 -21.54
C ILE A 203 1.72 15.41 -20.85
N PHE A 204 2.05 14.12 -20.91
CA PHE A 204 1.25 13.06 -20.29
C PHE A 204 1.89 12.62 -18.97
N VAL A 205 1.16 12.67 -17.85
CA VAL A 205 1.74 12.50 -16.50
C VAL A 205 2.11 11.07 -16.11
N GLY A 206 1.51 10.05 -16.74
CA GLY A 206 1.79 8.65 -16.46
C GLY A 206 0.53 7.79 -16.47
N ASP A 207 0.65 6.53 -16.04
CA ASP A 207 -0.44 5.58 -15.87
C ASP A 207 -1.35 5.47 -17.11
N TYR A 208 -0.73 5.04 -18.22
CA TYR A 208 -1.39 4.98 -19.52
C TYR A 208 -2.32 3.79 -19.67
N LEU A 209 -1.97 2.67 -19.04
CA LEU A 209 -2.61 1.36 -19.19
C LEU A 209 -3.06 0.80 -17.84
N ASP A 210 -3.61 -0.41 -17.90
CA ASP A 210 -4.23 -1.17 -16.81
C ASP A 210 -5.56 -0.55 -16.33
N ARG A 211 -6.43 -1.40 -15.78
CA ARG A 211 -7.76 -1.09 -15.21
C ARG A 211 -8.87 -0.77 -16.23
N GLY A 212 -8.62 0.08 -17.22
CA GLY A 212 -9.60 0.37 -18.28
C GLY A 212 -9.71 -0.73 -19.32
N ILE A 213 -10.64 -0.53 -20.27
CA ILE A 213 -11.03 -1.55 -21.25
C ILE A 213 -10.44 -1.33 -22.65
N GLU A 214 -9.85 -0.16 -22.91
CA GLU A 214 -9.31 0.27 -24.21
C GLU A 214 -7.76 0.33 -24.21
N ASN A 215 -7.11 -0.58 -23.48
CA ASN A 215 -5.63 -0.62 -23.37
C ASN A 215 -4.93 -0.76 -24.73
N VAL A 216 -5.55 -1.47 -25.68
CA VAL A 216 -4.96 -1.69 -27.00
C VAL A 216 -4.93 -0.39 -27.79
N GLU A 217 -5.99 0.40 -27.72
CA GLU A 217 -6.18 1.67 -28.40
C GLU A 217 -5.21 2.72 -27.85
N VAL A 218 -5.11 2.84 -26.51
CA VAL A 218 -4.11 3.71 -25.87
C VAL A 218 -2.70 3.28 -26.26
N PHE A 219 -2.40 1.98 -26.27
CA PHE A 219 -1.07 1.50 -26.65
C PHE A 219 -0.74 1.81 -28.12
N LYS A 220 -1.71 1.68 -29.04
CA LYS A 220 -1.55 2.07 -30.45
C LYS A 220 -1.27 3.58 -30.59
N PHE A 221 -1.95 4.41 -29.81
CA PHE A 221 -1.66 5.84 -29.75
C PHE A 221 -0.22 6.11 -29.29
N LEU A 222 0.24 5.47 -28.22
CA LEU A 222 1.62 5.58 -27.75
C LEU A 222 2.62 5.10 -28.82
N CYS A 223 2.28 4.05 -29.58
CA CYS A 223 3.09 3.61 -30.72
C CYS A 223 3.18 4.69 -31.80
N ASP A 224 2.08 5.35 -32.16
CA ASP A 224 2.07 6.43 -33.14
C ASP A 224 2.99 7.58 -32.71
N VAL A 225 2.84 8.04 -31.47
CA VAL A 225 3.67 9.10 -30.87
C VAL A 225 5.16 8.75 -30.97
N VAL A 226 5.53 7.52 -30.56
CA VAL A 226 6.93 7.08 -30.53
C VAL A 226 7.49 6.78 -31.92
N ASN A 227 6.70 6.19 -32.81
CA ASN A 227 7.14 5.82 -34.16
C ASN A 227 7.30 7.04 -35.07
N ASN A 228 6.41 8.03 -34.94
CA ASN A 228 6.51 9.30 -35.67
C ASN A 228 7.47 10.30 -35.01
N ASN A 229 8.04 9.97 -33.85
CA ASN A 229 8.97 10.81 -33.11
C ASN A 229 8.43 12.24 -32.90
N ARG A 230 7.16 12.35 -32.50
CA ARG A 230 6.49 13.64 -32.28
C ARG A 230 7.25 14.42 -31.21
N LYS A 231 7.83 15.56 -31.60
CA LYS A 231 8.67 16.39 -30.71
C LYS A 231 7.85 17.24 -29.74
N ASN A 232 6.58 17.45 -30.06
CA ASN A 232 5.61 18.18 -29.25
C ASN A 232 4.86 17.27 -28.26
N VAL A 233 5.40 16.08 -27.96
CA VAL A 233 4.84 15.16 -26.95
C VAL A 233 5.90 14.75 -25.95
N ILE A 234 5.58 14.91 -24.67
CA ILE A 234 6.38 14.46 -23.53
C ILE A 234 5.58 13.38 -22.80
N LEU A 235 6.15 12.18 -22.69
CA LEU A 235 5.57 11.08 -21.94
C LEU A 235 6.30 10.95 -20.60
N LEU A 236 5.61 11.03 -19.48
CA LEU A 236 6.16 10.81 -18.14
C LEU A 236 5.85 9.40 -17.62
N GLU A 237 6.66 8.94 -16.68
CA GLU A 237 6.57 7.62 -16.09
C GLU A 237 5.60 7.63 -14.90
N GLY A 238 4.54 6.83 -14.97
CA GLY A 238 3.71 6.47 -13.84
C GLY A 238 4.11 5.13 -13.22
N ASN A 239 3.41 4.73 -12.16
CA ASN A 239 3.70 3.49 -11.43
C ASN A 239 3.20 2.24 -12.14
N HIS A 240 2.38 2.37 -13.20
CA HIS A 240 1.95 1.26 -14.05
C HIS A 240 2.93 0.97 -15.21
N GLU A 241 3.65 1.98 -15.72
CA GLU A 241 4.60 1.79 -16.84
C GLU A 241 5.72 0.79 -16.53
N ARG A 242 6.08 0.62 -15.25
CA ARG A 242 7.06 -0.40 -14.83
C ARG A 242 6.67 -1.82 -15.22
N TRP A 243 5.37 -2.12 -15.34
CA TRP A 243 4.90 -3.45 -15.75
C TRP A 243 5.18 -3.71 -17.22
N LEU A 244 5.07 -2.68 -18.07
CA LEU A 244 5.52 -2.73 -19.47
C LEU A 244 7.02 -2.98 -19.54
N ASN A 245 7.81 -2.32 -18.70
CA ASN A 245 9.26 -2.53 -18.68
C ASN A 245 9.63 -3.97 -18.32
N LYS A 246 9.02 -4.52 -17.26
CA LYS A 246 9.24 -5.89 -16.81
C LYS A 246 8.80 -6.90 -17.86
N TRP A 247 7.60 -6.75 -18.40
CA TRP A 247 7.11 -7.60 -19.50
C TRP A 247 8.02 -7.52 -20.72
N GLY A 248 8.46 -6.31 -21.05
CA GLY A 248 9.48 -6.05 -22.04
C GLY A 248 10.69 -6.92 -21.80
N HIS A 249 11.31 -6.88 -20.62
CA HIS A 249 12.57 -7.59 -20.30
C HIS A 249 12.42 -9.06 -19.84
N ASP A 250 11.26 -9.68 -20.07
CA ASP A 250 11.00 -11.07 -19.64
C ASP A 250 11.09 -11.27 -18.11
N GLU A 251 10.89 -10.20 -17.35
CA GLU A 251 10.89 -10.24 -15.89
C GLU A 251 9.49 -10.59 -15.34
N PRO A 252 9.41 -11.22 -14.14
CA PRO A 252 8.13 -11.48 -13.48
C PRO A 252 7.35 -10.20 -13.17
N VAL A 253 6.13 -10.11 -13.71
CA VAL A 253 5.16 -9.04 -13.42
C VAL A 253 4.35 -9.43 -12.19
N GLN A 254 4.34 -8.56 -11.18
CA GLN A 254 3.61 -8.79 -9.92
C GLN A 254 2.18 -8.24 -9.93
N SER A 255 1.83 -7.41 -10.91
CA SER A 255 0.47 -6.91 -11.09
C SER A 255 -0.43 -7.99 -11.69
N GLU A 256 -1.41 -8.46 -10.92
CA GLU A 256 -2.43 -9.38 -11.42
C GLU A 256 -3.26 -8.75 -12.55
N GLU A 257 -3.59 -7.47 -12.43
CA GLU A 257 -4.33 -6.71 -13.45
C GLU A 257 -3.61 -6.76 -14.79
N PHE A 258 -2.33 -6.39 -14.79
CA PHE A 258 -1.52 -6.41 -16.01
C PHE A 258 -1.36 -7.84 -16.54
N ALA A 259 -1.08 -8.80 -15.67
CA ALA A 259 -0.79 -10.18 -16.06
C ALA A 259 -2.00 -10.90 -16.66
N ASN A 260 -3.20 -10.64 -16.14
CA ASN A 260 -4.43 -11.36 -16.46
C ASN A 260 -5.31 -10.63 -17.48
N TYR A 261 -5.24 -9.31 -17.59
CA TYR A 261 -6.07 -8.52 -18.51
C TYR A 261 -5.25 -7.79 -19.57
N THR A 262 -4.40 -6.83 -19.17
CA THR A 262 -3.69 -5.94 -20.10
C THR A 262 -2.76 -6.71 -21.04
N ARG A 263 -1.88 -7.56 -20.51
CA ARG A 263 -0.91 -8.32 -21.31
C ARG A 263 -1.61 -9.25 -22.33
N PRO A 264 -2.64 -10.05 -21.96
CA PRO A 264 -3.41 -10.81 -22.93
C PRO A 264 -4.06 -9.95 -24.03
N GLN A 265 -4.63 -8.79 -23.69
CA GLN A 265 -5.21 -7.86 -24.68
C GLN A 265 -4.15 -7.38 -25.69
N LEU A 266 -3.00 -6.91 -25.20
CA LEU A 266 -1.89 -6.47 -26.05
C LEU A 266 -1.36 -7.60 -26.94
N PHE A 267 -1.18 -8.80 -26.37
CA PHE A 267 -0.70 -9.96 -27.14
C PHE A 267 -1.67 -10.37 -28.24
N LYS A 268 -2.98 -10.40 -27.95
CA LYS A 268 -4.03 -10.69 -28.94
C LYS A 268 -4.07 -9.66 -30.06
N ALA A 269 -3.73 -8.41 -29.77
CA ALA A 269 -3.61 -7.33 -30.75
C ALA A 269 -2.30 -7.38 -31.58
N GLY A 270 -1.44 -8.39 -31.36
CA GLY A 270 -0.18 -8.55 -32.09
C GLY A 270 0.95 -7.65 -31.59
N ILE A 271 0.79 -7.03 -30.41
CA ILE A 271 1.80 -6.15 -29.82
C ILE A 271 2.88 -7.00 -29.14
N ASP A 272 4.13 -6.80 -29.54
CA ASP A 272 5.26 -7.57 -29.05
C ASP A 272 6.02 -6.86 -27.91
N LYS A 273 6.89 -7.62 -27.23
CA LYS A 273 7.73 -7.12 -26.12
C LYS A 273 8.71 -6.04 -26.55
N ASN A 274 9.18 -6.07 -27.80
CA ASN A 274 10.12 -5.06 -28.29
C ASN A 274 9.45 -3.70 -28.43
N THR A 275 8.20 -3.68 -28.87
CA THR A 275 7.41 -2.45 -28.95
C THR A 275 7.17 -1.88 -27.55
N ALA A 276 6.84 -2.72 -26.57
CA ALA A 276 6.72 -2.29 -25.17
C ALA A 276 8.01 -1.68 -24.62
N ARG A 277 9.18 -2.30 -24.87
CA ARG A 277 10.50 -1.75 -24.52
C ARG A 277 10.75 -0.40 -25.19
N LYS A 278 10.36 -0.24 -26.46
CA LYS A 278 10.54 0.99 -27.23
C LYS A 278 9.73 2.15 -26.63
N ILE A 279 8.46 1.91 -26.28
CA ILE A 279 7.61 2.91 -25.63
C ILE A 279 8.19 3.29 -24.26
N TYR A 280 8.48 2.29 -23.42
CA TYR A 280 9.03 2.55 -22.10
C TYR A 280 10.39 3.27 -22.15
N SER A 281 11.18 3.12 -23.22
CA SER A 281 12.43 3.88 -23.38
C SER A 281 12.23 5.39 -23.52
N ARG A 282 11.03 5.83 -23.95
CA ARG A 282 10.67 7.24 -24.19
C ARG A 282 10.07 7.96 -22.99
N VAL A 283 9.64 7.25 -21.94
CA VAL A 283 9.03 7.89 -20.76
C VAL A 283 10.09 8.58 -19.88
N GLY A 284 9.88 9.84 -19.52
CA GLY A 284 10.72 10.63 -18.63
C GLY A 284 10.24 10.56 -17.16
N GLN A 285 11.04 11.01 -16.21
CA GLN A 285 10.64 11.01 -14.79
C GLN A 285 9.78 12.23 -14.41
N CYS A 286 9.99 13.36 -15.09
CA CYS A 286 9.27 14.61 -14.87
C CYS A 286 9.40 15.51 -16.10
N ALA A 287 8.55 16.54 -16.19
CA ALA A 287 8.78 17.72 -17.02
C ALA A 287 9.02 18.92 -16.10
N TYR A 288 10.07 19.68 -16.36
CA TYR A 288 10.39 20.90 -15.61
C TYR A 288 10.67 22.01 -16.61
N PHE A 289 9.89 23.08 -16.55
CA PHE A 289 9.92 24.12 -17.57
C PHE A 289 9.50 25.49 -17.05
N GLU A 290 9.87 26.52 -17.80
CA GLU A 290 9.42 27.90 -17.64
C GLU A 290 8.44 28.26 -18.76
N TYR A 291 7.36 28.96 -18.40
CA TYR A 291 6.34 29.46 -19.30
C TYR A 291 5.72 30.72 -18.69
N ASP A 292 5.70 31.84 -19.42
CA ASP A 292 5.21 33.14 -18.93
C ASP A 292 5.78 33.57 -17.56
N GLY A 293 7.09 33.36 -17.37
CA GLY A 293 7.80 33.75 -16.13
C GLY A 293 7.45 32.91 -14.90
N LYS A 294 6.66 31.84 -15.05
CA LYS A 294 6.37 30.85 -14.01
C LYS A 294 7.11 29.55 -14.27
N ARG A 295 7.44 28.82 -13.20
CA ARG A 295 8.12 27.53 -13.25
C ARG A 295 7.14 26.41 -12.95
N TYR A 296 7.04 25.46 -13.87
CA TYR A 296 6.12 24.33 -13.78
C TYR A 296 6.90 23.05 -13.58
N PHE A 297 6.55 22.31 -12.53
CA PHE A 297 7.06 20.97 -12.29
C PHE A 297 5.93 19.96 -12.43
N VAL A 298 6.09 19.04 -13.38
CA VAL A 298 5.11 18.00 -13.70
C VAL A 298 5.72 16.64 -13.41
N SER A 299 5.05 15.84 -12.59
CA SER A 299 5.45 14.47 -12.24
C SER A 299 4.21 13.61 -12.03
N HIS A 300 4.36 12.29 -11.92
CA HIS A 300 3.20 11.42 -11.68
C HIS A 300 2.66 11.56 -10.25
N GLY A 301 3.53 11.48 -9.25
CA GLY A 301 3.13 11.33 -7.84
C GLY A 301 3.14 12.60 -6.99
N GLY A 302 3.69 13.71 -7.48
CA GLY A 302 3.81 14.96 -6.73
C GLY A 302 4.86 14.94 -5.61
N LEU A 303 5.39 16.10 -5.27
CA LEU A 303 6.46 16.33 -4.30
C LEU A 303 6.08 17.45 -3.32
N SER A 304 6.65 17.40 -2.12
CA SER A 304 6.47 18.45 -1.11
C SER A 304 7.45 19.61 -1.27
N TYR A 305 8.55 19.42 -2.00
CA TYR A 305 9.55 20.47 -2.29
C TYR A 305 10.42 20.08 -3.49
N LEU A 306 11.09 21.06 -4.12
CA LEU A 306 12.14 20.83 -5.12
C LEU A 306 13.50 21.35 -4.62
N PRO A 307 14.54 20.50 -4.56
CA PRO A 307 15.90 20.95 -4.32
C PRO A 307 16.44 21.74 -5.51
N TYR A 308 17.45 22.56 -5.24
CA TYR A 308 18.25 23.19 -6.29
C TYR A 308 18.82 22.16 -7.26
N PHE A 309 19.48 21.11 -6.73
CA PHE A 309 20.01 20.00 -7.53
C PHE A 309 18.98 18.89 -7.65
N LEU A 310 18.20 18.91 -8.72
CA LEU A 310 17.06 18.01 -8.90
C LEU A 310 17.41 16.50 -8.90
N PRO A 311 18.60 16.04 -9.37
CA PRO A 311 18.97 14.62 -9.30
C PRO A 311 18.97 14.02 -7.87
N PHE A 312 18.97 14.85 -6.82
CA PHE A 312 18.81 14.35 -5.45
C PHE A 312 17.43 13.78 -5.14
N ILE A 313 16.40 14.14 -5.91
CA ILE A 313 15.10 13.51 -5.79
C ILE A 313 15.12 12.18 -6.54
N SER A 314 14.79 11.11 -5.82
CA SER A 314 14.69 9.79 -6.41
C SER A 314 13.56 9.72 -7.45
N ALA A 315 13.75 8.94 -8.51
CA ALA A 315 12.68 8.70 -9.48
C ALA A 315 11.44 8.07 -8.81
N ASP A 316 11.65 7.23 -7.80
CA ASP A 316 10.55 6.62 -7.04
C ASP A 316 9.65 7.67 -6.37
N GLN A 317 10.19 8.76 -5.83
CA GLN A 317 9.39 9.84 -5.25
C GLN A 317 8.59 10.59 -6.32
N MET A 318 9.18 10.87 -7.48
CA MET A 318 8.46 11.53 -8.58
C MET A 318 7.34 10.66 -9.16
N ILE A 319 7.53 9.34 -9.14
CA ILE A 319 6.57 8.38 -9.70
C ILE A 319 5.49 8.04 -8.67
N LYS A 320 5.87 7.68 -7.44
CA LYS A 320 4.94 7.16 -6.43
C LYS A 320 4.38 8.25 -5.52
N GLY A 321 4.99 9.43 -5.48
CA GLY A 321 4.64 10.50 -4.55
C GLY A 321 5.28 10.34 -3.16
N VAL A 322 5.21 11.41 -2.38
CA VAL A 322 5.73 11.46 -1.00
C VAL A 322 4.61 11.13 0.01
N GLY A 323 4.95 10.45 1.10
CA GLY A 323 3.97 10.07 2.13
C GLY A 323 2.98 8.98 1.68
N ARG A 324 1.92 8.80 2.45
CA ARG A 324 0.82 7.87 2.19
C ARG A 324 -0.23 8.52 1.28
N TYR A 325 -1.16 7.72 0.76
CA TYR A 325 -2.26 8.21 -0.08
C TYR A 325 -3.08 9.36 0.56
N PRO A 326 -3.44 9.30 1.86
CA PRO A 326 -4.11 10.40 2.56
C PRO A 326 -3.28 11.67 2.72
N ASP A 327 -1.96 11.60 2.65
CA ASP A 327 -1.10 12.74 3.01
C ASP A 327 -1.02 13.80 1.87
N MET A 328 -1.80 13.64 0.79
CA MET A 328 -1.73 14.46 -0.42
C MET A 328 -1.97 15.96 -0.16
N LEU A 329 -2.97 16.33 0.64
CA LEU A 329 -3.20 17.74 1.00
C LEU A 329 -2.03 18.31 1.82
N THR A 330 -1.46 17.52 2.73
CA THR A 330 -0.24 17.92 3.47
C THR A 330 0.95 18.13 2.53
N VAL A 331 1.07 17.33 1.48
CA VAL A 331 2.10 17.53 0.43
C VAL A 331 1.87 18.85 -0.31
N ALA A 332 0.64 19.16 -0.71
CA ALA A 332 0.29 20.42 -1.37
C ALA A 332 0.57 21.64 -0.49
N GLU A 333 0.16 21.61 0.79
CA GLU A 333 0.47 22.67 1.75
C GLU A 333 1.97 22.85 1.97
N SER A 334 2.72 21.75 2.04
CA SER A 334 4.17 21.79 2.22
C SER A 334 4.87 22.41 1.01
N TRP A 335 4.37 22.13 -0.20
CA TRP A 335 4.84 22.76 -1.44
C TRP A 335 4.67 24.27 -1.38
N GLU A 336 3.48 24.76 -1.05
CA GLU A 336 3.21 26.19 -0.97
C GLU A 336 4.11 26.89 0.06
N LYS A 337 4.33 26.26 1.22
CA LYS A 337 5.20 26.80 2.28
C LYS A 337 6.68 26.81 1.89
N SER A 338 7.12 25.85 1.08
CA SER A 338 8.55 25.61 0.82
C SER A 338 9.05 26.20 -0.50
N MET A 339 8.17 26.41 -1.48
CA MET A 339 8.53 26.82 -2.84
C MET A 339 8.21 28.29 -3.11
N PRO A 340 9.05 29.03 -3.87
CA PRO A 340 8.75 30.42 -4.25
C PRO A 340 7.42 30.52 -5.02
N ASP A 341 6.70 31.64 -4.91
CA ASP A 341 5.35 31.84 -5.47
C ASP A 341 5.24 31.59 -6.98
N SER A 342 6.34 31.74 -7.72
CA SER A 342 6.41 31.47 -9.16
C SER A 342 6.40 29.97 -9.53
N TYR A 343 6.50 29.07 -8.54
CA TYR A 343 6.53 27.63 -8.77
C TYR A 343 5.14 27.02 -8.65
N ILE A 344 4.80 26.21 -9.66
CA ILE A 344 3.54 25.50 -9.78
C ILE A 344 3.83 24.03 -9.98
N GLN A 345 3.05 23.18 -9.32
CA GLN A 345 3.15 21.74 -9.45
C GLN A 345 1.89 21.17 -10.09
N ILE A 346 2.05 20.21 -11.00
CA ILE A 346 0.97 19.46 -11.64
C ILE A 346 1.29 17.97 -11.56
N PHE A 347 0.34 17.15 -11.11
CA PHE A 347 0.58 15.71 -10.91
C PHE A 347 -0.70 14.88 -11.01
N GLY A 348 -0.58 13.55 -11.06
CA GLY A 348 -1.68 12.58 -11.12
C GLY A 348 -1.68 11.62 -9.92
N HIS A 349 -1.94 10.32 -10.17
CA HIS A 349 -1.76 9.19 -9.25
C HIS A 349 -2.68 9.08 -8.00
N ARG A 350 -2.89 10.16 -7.23
CA ARG A 350 -3.54 10.09 -5.91
C ARG A 350 -4.62 11.15 -5.74
N ASN A 351 -5.86 10.71 -5.53
CA ASN A 351 -6.97 11.59 -5.17
C ASN A 351 -8.02 10.91 -4.27
N VAL A 352 -7.60 10.42 -3.10
CA VAL A 352 -8.51 9.74 -2.16
C VAL A 352 -9.53 10.71 -1.55
N GLN A 353 -9.14 11.97 -1.35
CA GLN A 353 -10.01 13.03 -0.84
C GLN A 353 -10.99 13.61 -1.86
N ASP A 354 -10.93 13.18 -3.13
CA ASP A 354 -11.79 13.65 -4.21
C ASP A 354 -11.74 15.17 -4.46
N VAL A 355 -10.55 15.75 -4.35
CA VAL A 355 -10.34 17.19 -4.57
C VAL A 355 -10.49 17.55 -6.05
N PRO A 356 -10.87 18.81 -6.37
CA PRO A 356 -10.90 19.32 -7.75
C PRO A 356 -9.48 19.39 -8.37
N ILE A 357 -9.41 19.68 -9.67
CA ILE A 357 -8.13 19.82 -10.38
C ILE A 357 -7.25 20.87 -9.70
N ASP A 358 -7.76 22.08 -9.46
CA ASP A 358 -7.06 23.10 -8.67
C ASP A 358 -7.31 22.84 -7.18
N MET A 359 -6.31 22.34 -6.48
CA MET A 359 -6.42 22.03 -5.06
C MET A 359 -6.12 23.24 -4.16
N GLY A 360 -5.88 24.41 -4.75
CA GLY A 360 -5.17 25.48 -4.08
C GLY A 360 -3.68 25.15 -3.94
N HIS A 361 -2.97 25.93 -3.11
CA HIS A 361 -1.55 25.71 -2.79
C HIS A 361 -0.61 25.65 -4.01
N ARG A 362 -1.03 26.24 -5.14
CA ARG A 362 -0.31 26.19 -6.43
C ARG A 362 -0.05 24.77 -6.92
N CYS A 363 -0.96 23.84 -6.59
CA CYS A 363 -0.90 22.43 -6.93
C CYS A 363 -2.14 21.99 -7.72
N TYR A 364 -1.93 21.32 -8.85
CA TYR A 364 -2.99 20.81 -9.72
C TYR A 364 -2.96 19.28 -9.80
N ASN A 365 -4.08 18.62 -9.47
CA ASN A 365 -4.22 17.16 -9.44
C ASN A 365 -5.07 16.63 -10.59
N LEU A 366 -4.48 15.77 -11.40
CA LEU A 366 -5.04 15.20 -12.61
C LEU A 366 -5.52 13.75 -12.44
N GLU A 367 -5.54 13.22 -11.21
CA GLU A 367 -6.19 11.94 -10.90
C GLU A 367 -7.71 12.12 -10.79
N GLY A 368 -8.42 11.60 -11.79
CA GLY A 368 -9.86 11.74 -11.95
C GLY A 368 -10.65 10.43 -11.91
N LYS A 369 -10.01 9.30 -11.55
CA LYS A 369 -10.59 7.94 -11.48
C LYS A 369 -11.28 7.54 -12.79
N ILE A 370 -10.63 7.85 -13.90
CA ILE A 370 -11.16 7.69 -15.26
C ILE A 370 -11.61 6.25 -15.54
N GLU A 371 -10.90 5.26 -15.01
CA GLU A 371 -11.17 3.83 -15.20
C GLU A 371 -12.48 3.36 -14.53
N PHE A 372 -13.01 4.14 -13.60
CA PHE A 372 -14.25 3.87 -12.86
C PHE A 372 -15.41 4.75 -13.35
N GLY A 373 -15.29 5.35 -14.53
CA GLY A 373 -16.27 6.29 -15.06
C GLY A 373 -16.15 7.70 -14.49
N GLY A 374 -14.98 8.03 -13.93
CA GLY A 374 -14.64 9.39 -13.52
C GLY A 374 -14.35 10.30 -14.71
N TYR A 375 -13.28 11.09 -14.64
CA TYR A 375 -12.93 12.09 -15.64
C TYR A 375 -11.48 11.94 -16.08
N LEU A 376 -11.22 12.15 -17.37
CA LEU A 376 -9.90 12.57 -17.82
C LEU A 376 -9.70 14.02 -17.39
N ARG A 377 -8.70 14.27 -16.55
CA ARG A 377 -8.39 15.61 -16.04
C ARG A 377 -7.18 16.17 -16.74
N CYS A 378 -7.30 17.40 -17.23
CA CYS A 378 -6.25 18.08 -17.95
C CYS A 378 -6.11 19.52 -17.49
N VAL A 379 -4.89 20.04 -17.61
CA VAL A 379 -4.56 21.47 -17.45
C VAL A 379 -4.09 22.03 -18.79
N GLU A 380 -4.61 23.19 -19.16
CA GLU A 380 -4.19 23.95 -20.32
C GLU A 380 -3.50 25.25 -19.90
N LEU A 381 -2.33 25.51 -20.47
CA LEU A 381 -1.55 26.74 -20.30
C LEU A 381 -1.49 27.45 -21.66
N GLU A 382 -1.92 28.71 -21.71
CA GLU A 382 -1.87 29.55 -22.92
C GLU A 382 -1.33 30.93 -22.53
N HIS A 383 -0.59 31.57 -23.44
CA HIS A 383 0.07 32.85 -23.14
C HIS A 383 -0.91 33.92 -22.66
N GLY A 384 -0.56 34.58 -21.55
CA GLY A 384 -1.36 35.65 -20.95
C GLY A 384 -2.71 35.22 -20.39
N GLN A 385 -3.00 33.91 -20.34
CA GLN A 385 -4.23 33.37 -19.76
C GLN A 385 -4.00 32.72 -18.40
N SER A 386 -5.04 32.69 -17.57
CA SER A 386 -5.06 31.86 -16.36
C SER A 386 -5.02 30.38 -16.71
N ILE A 387 -4.48 29.56 -15.81
CA ILE A 387 -4.49 28.10 -15.94
C ILE A 387 -5.93 27.60 -16.08
N LYS A 388 -6.22 26.88 -17.16
CA LYS A 388 -7.55 26.33 -17.42
C LYS A 388 -7.58 24.85 -17.07
N CYS A 389 -8.55 24.46 -16.24
CA CYS A 389 -8.78 23.07 -15.85
C CYS A 389 -9.90 22.48 -16.73
N VAL A 390 -9.69 21.28 -17.27
CA VAL A 390 -10.63 20.59 -18.16
C VAL A 390 -10.90 19.19 -17.63
N GLU A 391 -12.18 18.82 -17.57
CA GLU A 391 -12.62 17.48 -17.22
C GLU A 391 -13.44 16.89 -18.37
N THR A 392 -13.02 15.74 -18.90
CA THR A 392 -13.77 14.98 -19.90
C THR A 392 -14.32 13.72 -19.25
N LYS A 393 -15.65 13.59 -19.18
CA LYS A 393 -16.32 12.47 -18.52
C LYS A 393 -16.03 11.15 -19.24
N ASN A 394 -15.81 10.06 -18.50
CA ASN A 394 -15.74 8.73 -19.07
C ASN A 394 -17.05 7.96 -18.97
N ASP A 395 -17.66 7.69 -20.12
CA ASP A 395 -18.83 6.82 -20.26
C ASP A 395 -18.47 5.40 -20.75
N VAL A 396 -17.20 5.20 -21.16
CA VAL A 396 -16.64 3.95 -21.69
C VAL A 396 -15.70 3.34 -20.64
N PHE A 397 -16.31 2.68 -19.66
CA PHE A 397 -15.58 1.99 -18.60
C PHE A 397 -16.20 0.63 -18.31
N ARG A 398 -15.49 -0.22 -17.57
CA ARG A 398 -16.03 -1.49 -17.09
C ARG A 398 -17.15 -1.18 -16.09
N LYS A 399 -18.40 -1.24 -16.55
CA LYS A 399 -19.55 -1.26 -15.65
C LYS A 399 -19.50 -2.56 -14.85
N GLU A 400 -19.45 -2.48 -13.54
CA GLU A 400 -19.68 -3.67 -12.71
C GLU A 400 -21.02 -4.25 -13.14
N GLU A 401 -21.02 -5.49 -13.63
CA GLU A 401 -22.30 -6.18 -13.82
C GLU A 401 -22.94 -6.25 -12.43
N PRO A 402 -24.13 -5.67 -12.22
CA PRO A 402 -24.91 -6.08 -11.07
C PRO A 402 -25.02 -7.60 -11.17
N LYS A 403 -24.65 -8.32 -10.10
CA LYS A 403 -25.03 -9.72 -9.99
C LYS A 403 -26.55 -9.73 -10.03
N THR A 404 -27.11 -9.92 -11.21
CA THR A 404 -28.54 -9.84 -11.44
C THR A 404 -29.19 -11.01 -10.72
N GLU A 405 -29.85 -10.68 -9.61
CA GLU A 405 -30.91 -11.48 -9.04
C GLU A 405 -32.00 -11.60 -10.09
N THR A 406 -32.03 -12.70 -10.83
CA THR A 406 -33.24 -13.15 -11.52
C THR A 406 -33.09 -14.63 -11.86
N ALA A 407 -33.57 -15.48 -10.95
CA ALA A 407 -34.31 -16.70 -11.27
C ALA A 407 -34.50 -17.56 -10.01
N VAL A 408 -35.49 -17.26 -9.16
CA VAL A 408 -35.96 -18.28 -8.22
C VAL A 408 -37.45 -18.14 -7.94
N GLU A 409 -38.25 -18.95 -8.63
CA GLU A 409 -39.34 -19.71 -8.00
C GLU A 409 -39.31 -21.11 -8.65
N MET A 410 -38.47 -22.02 -8.09
CA MET A 410 -38.44 -23.51 -8.26
C MET A 410 -37.04 -24.18 -8.15
N LYS A 411 -35.96 -23.50 -7.73
CA LYS A 411 -34.57 -24.06 -7.77
C LYS A 411 -33.82 -24.27 -6.44
N THR A 412 -34.42 -24.04 -5.28
CA THR A 412 -33.69 -23.95 -3.99
C THR A 412 -33.16 -25.29 -3.43
N GLU A 413 -33.86 -26.41 -3.61
CA GLU A 413 -33.41 -27.69 -3.03
C GLU A 413 -32.19 -28.30 -3.76
N PHE A 414 -32.09 -28.11 -5.08
CA PHE A 414 -30.98 -28.64 -5.87
C PHE A 414 -29.67 -27.87 -5.66
N ASP A 415 -29.75 -26.55 -5.39
CA ASP A 415 -28.57 -25.68 -5.22
C ASP A 415 -27.91 -25.87 -3.83
N ASN A 416 -28.70 -26.11 -2.77
CA ASN A 416 -28.15 -26.38 -1.43
C ASN A 416 -27.33 -27.68 -1.39
N ALA A 417 -27.78 -28.72 -2.08
CA ALA A 417 -27.04 -29.98 -2.21
C ALA A 417 -25.72 -29.78 -2.96
N GLU A 418 -25.72 -28.94 -4.00
CA GLU A 418 -24.51 -28.56 -4.73
C GLU A 418 -23.55 -27.74 -3.86
N LEU A 419 -24.04 -26.77 -3.08
CA LEU A 419 -23.23 -26.00 -2.14
C LEU A 419 -22.57 -26.91 -1.10
N VAL A 420 -23.33 -27.83 -0.50
CA VAL A 420 -22.79 -28.80 0.48
C VAL A 420 -21.69 -29.65 -0.17
N SER A 421 -21.88 -30.09 -1.42
CA SER A 421 -20.86 -30.82 -2.18
C SER A 421 -19.60 -29.98 -2.40
N LYS A 422 -19.74 -28.74 -2.86
CA LYS A 422 -18.63 -27.78 -3.05
C LYS A 422 -17.89 -27.49 -1.73
N MET A 423 -18.62 -27.32 -0.62
CA MET A 423 -18.03 -27.12 0.70
C MET A 423 -17.24 -28.34 1.17
N ARG A 424 -17.74 -29.56 0.96
CA ARG A 424 -17.04 -30.81 1.30
C ARG A 424 -15.79 -31.06 0.45
N GLN A 425 -15.78 -30.60 -0.79
CA GLN A 425 -14.63 -30.69 -1.69
C GLN A 425 -13.57 -29.62 -1.41
N SER A 426 -13.96 -28.51 -0.78
CA SER A 426 -13.04 -27.43 -0.46
C SER A 426 -12.18 -27.77 0.76
N LYS A 427 -10.86 -27.81 0.56
CA LYS A 427 -9.88 -27.90 1.66
C LYS A 427 -9.94 -26.70 2.63
N TYR A 428 -10.63 -25.63 2.24
CA TYR A 428 -10.74 -24.40 3.00
C TYR A 428 -11.99 -24.34 3.88
N VAL A 429 -12.83 -25.37 3.88
CA VAL A 429 -14.03 -25.50 4.72
C VAL A 429 -13.93 -26.78 5.55
N PHE A 430 -14.40 -26.74 6.79
CA PHE A 430 -14.57 -27.92 7.63
C PHE A 430 -16.03 -28.08 8.06
N GLU A 431 -16.44 -29.34 8.21
CA GLU A 431 -17.79 -29.76 8.60
C GLU A 431 -17.75 -30.32 10.05
N LYS A 432 -18.71 -29.92 10.88
CA LYS A 432 -19.02 -30.57 12.16
C LYS A 432 -20.46 -31.09 12.13
N ARG A 433 -20.70 -32.31 12.58
CA ARG A 433 -22.02 -32.96 12.52
C ARG A 433 -22.65 -33.05 13.91
N PHE A 434 -23.95 -32.75 13.97
CA PHE A 434 -24.80 -32.75 15.15
C PHE A 434 -26.11 -33.45 14.78
N GLY A 435 -26.13 -34.78 14.85
CA GLY A 435 -27.22 -35.57 14.28
C GLY A 435 -27.34 -35.33 12.77
N ASP A 436 -28.51 -34.85 12.34
CA ASP A 436 -28.79 -34.55 10.93
C ASP A 436 -28.33 -33.15 10.49
N ILE A 437 -27.94 -32.30 11.45
CA ILE A 437 -27.47 -30.93 11.18
C ILE A 437 -25.94 -30.94 11.04
N SER A 438 -25.45 -30.32 9.97
CA SER A 438 -24.03 -30.08 9.74
C SER A 438 -23.70 -28.59 9.77
N SER A 439 -22.71 -28.21 10.56
CA SER A 439 -22.15 -26.86 10.58
C SER A 439 -20.95 -26.76 9.65
N PHE A 440 -20.96 -25.80 8.73
CA PHE A 440 -19.88 -25.52 7.79
C PHE A 440 -19.18 -24.21 8.16
N ASN A 441 -17.86 -24.28 8.34
CA ASN A 441 -17.03 -23.12 8.69
C ASN A 441 -15.70 -23.13 7.93
N PHE A 442 -15.17 -21.96 7.65
CA PHE A 442 -13.83 -21.84 7.04
C PHE A 442 -12.75 -22.42 7.96
N SER A 443 -11.79 -23.11 7.35
CA SER A 443 -10.65 -23.72 8.01
C SER A 443 -9.69 -22.67 8.61
N ARG A 444 -8.86 -23.11 9.56
CA ARG A 444 -7.75 -22.29 10.06
C ARG A 444 -6.79 -21.91 8.94
N GLU A 445 -6.54 -22.81 8.00
CA GLU A 445 -5.64 -22.55 6.86
C GLU A 445 -6.16 -21.43 5.97
N ALA A 446 -7.46 -21.43 5.63
CA ALA A 446 -8.10 -20.34 4.88
C ALA A 446 -7.90 -18.99 5.58
N PHE A 447 -8.11 -18.96 6.89
CA PHE A 447 -7.94 -17.76 7.70
C PHE A 447 -6.49 -17.27 7.74
N TYR A 448 -5.52 -18.14 8.05
CA TYR A 448 -4.11 -17.75 8.17
C TYR A 448 -3.47 -17.38 6.83
N LYS A 449 -3.82 -18.11 5.75
CA LYS A 449 -3.32 -17.81 4.40
C LYS A 449 -4.11 -16.71 3.69
N LYS A 450 -5.15 -16.15 4.33
CA LYS A 450 -6.08 -15.17 3.76
C LYS A 450 -6.65 -15.60 2.41
N HIS A 451 -6.91 -16.90 2.26
CA HIS A 451 -7.45 -17.47 1.04
C HIS A 451 -8.97 -17.50 1.13
N TRP A 452 -9.61 -16.61 0.37
CA TRP A 452 -11.04 -16.39 0.40
C TRP A 452 -11.59 -16.47 -1.03
N ASP A 453 -12.45 -17.45 -1.25
CA ASP A 453 -13.23 -17.71 -2.46
C ASP A 453 -14.72 -17.69 -2.12
N GLU A 454 -15.59 -17.86 -3.13
CA GLU A 454 -17.04 -17.80 -2.93
C GLU A 454 -17.57 -18.84 -1.93
N VAL A 455 -16.91 -20.00 -1.81
CA VAL A 455 -17.35 -21.10 -0.94
C VAL A 455 -16.91 -20.84 0.52
N SER A 456 -15.66 -20.43 0.71
CA SER A 456 -15.08 -20.16 2.02
C SER A 456 -15.60 -18.87 2.67
N THR A 457 -16.07 -17.89 1.89
CA THR A 457 -16.73 -16.70 2.45
C THR A 457 -18.13 -17.00 2.97
N LYS A 458 -18.87 -17.90 2.32
CA LYS A 458 -20.20 -18.40 2.74
C LYS A 458 -20.13 -19.37 3.93
N ALA A 459 -19.00 -20.07 4.11
CA ALA A 459 -18.79 -21.00 5.21
C ALA A 459 -18.47 -20.29 6.54
N ARG A 460 -19.45 -19.60 7.13
CA ARG A 460 -19.32 -18.93 8.43
C ARG A 460 -20.63 -18.97 9.21
N GLY A 461 -20.70 -19.85 10.22
CA GLY A 461 -21.93 -20.01 11.00
C GLY A 461 -23.12 -20.44 10.17
N LEU A 462 -22.88 -21.37 9.24
CA LEU A 462 -23.89 -21.99 8.39
C LEU A 462 -24.21 -23.39 8.90
N PHE A 463 -25.49 -23.66 9.18
CA PHE A 463 -26.01 -24.93 9.67
C PHE A 463 -27.05 -25.46 8.70
N ILE A 464 -26.83 -26.66 8.16
CA ILE A 464 -27.68 -27.27 7.15
C ILE A 464 -28.17 -28.63 7.66
N ASN A 465 -29.47 -28.87 7.60
CA ASN A 465 -30.02 -30.20 7.78
C ASN A 465 -29.70 -31.02 6.53
N THR A 466 -28.84 -32.02 6.67
CA THR A 466 -28.30 -32.81 5.55
C THR A 466 -29.26 -33.87 5.03
N LYS A 467 -30.38 -34.15 5.73
CA LYS A 467 -31.45 -34.99 5.22
C LYS A 467 -32.38 -34.22 4.28
N THR A 468 -32.72 -32.98 4.64
CA THR A 468 -33.66 -32.14 3.89
C THR A 468 -32.96 -31.14 2.97
N ASN A 469 -31.64 -30.99 3.08
CA ASN A 469 -30.83 -29.95 2.45
C ASN A 469 -31.33 -28.52 2.73
N LYS A 470 -32.01 -28.29 3.86
CA LYS A 470 -32.48 -26.96 4.26
C LYS A 470 -31.49 -26.29 5.20
N ILE A 471 -31.31 -24.98 5.03
CA ILE A 471 -30.53 -24.17 5.96
C ILE A 471 -31.36 -24.01 7.23
N VAL A 472 -30.84 -24.52 8.34
CA VAL A 472 -31.46 -24.45 9.67
C VAL A 472 -31.12 -23.12 10.34
N ALA A 473 -29.87 -22.69 10.20
CA ALA A 473 -29.43 -21.41 10.69
C ALA A 473 -28.25 -20.90 9.84
N ARG A 474 -28.13 -19.59 9.67
CA ARG A 474 -27.00 -18.97 9.02
C ARG A 474 -26.64 -17.63 9.65
N SER A 475 -25.39 -17.24 9.48
CA SER A 475 -24.91 -15.92 9.85
C SER A 475 -24.43 -15.14 8.62
N TYR A 476 -23.74 -14.02 8.85
CA TYR A 476 -23.15 -13.20 7.81
C TYR A 476 -22.12 -13.97 6.99
N ASP A 477 -22.07 -13.64 5.70
CA ASP A 477 -20.89 -13.90 4.89
C ASP A 477 -19.65 -13.26 5.51
N LYS A 478 -18.47 -13.80 5.20
CA LYS A 478 -17.22 -13.25 5.71
C LYS A 478 -16.95 -11.87 5.11
N PHE A 479 -17.14 -10.83 5.92
CA PHE A 479 -16.69 -9.46 5.61
C PHE A 479 -15.32 -9.11 6.25
N PHE A 480 -14.65 -8.13 5.64
CA PHE A 480 -13.24 -7.82 5.86
C PHE A 480 -13.04 -6.43 6.47
N ALA A 481 -11.91 -6.23 7.13
CA ALA A 481 -11.53 -4.93 7.66
C ALA A 481 -11.07 -3.99 6.54
N VAL A 482 -11.11 -2.69 6.79
CA VAL A 482 -10.42 -1.70 5.93
C VAL A 482 -8.95 -2.12 5.77
N ASP A 483 -8.46 -2.03 4.52
CA ASP A 483 -7.13 -2.44 4.05
C ASP A 483 -6.79 -3.94 4.15
N GLU A 484 -7.75 -4.81 4.52
CA GLU A 484 -7.54 -6.27 4.57
C GLU A 484 -7.56 -6.91 3.18
N ARG A 485 -8.39 -6.39 2.27
CA ARG A 485 -8.60 -6.89 0.90
C ARG A 485 -8.50 -5.75 -0.10
N ASN A 486 -8.35 -6.06 -1.38
CA ASN A 486 -8.23 -5.03 -2.41
C ASN A 486 -9.49 -4.15 -2.44
N GLU A 487 -10.66 -4.77 -2.43
CA GLU A 487 -11.99 -4.15 -2.38
C GLU A 487 -12.26 -3.34 -1.09
N THR A 488 -11.52 -3.59 0.01
CA THR A 488 -11.66 -2.84 1.27
C THR A 488 -10.51 -1.87 1.54
N ARG A 489 -9.58 -1.68 0.61
CA ARG A 489 -8.56 -0.61 0.72
C ARG A 489 -9.24 0.74 0.70
N ILE A 490 -8.80 1.68 1.55
CA ILE A 490 -9.48 2.97 1.67
C ILE A 490 -9.62 3.70 0.32
N GLY A 491 -8.58 3.70 -0.52
CA GLY A 491 -8.64 4.30 -1.86
C GLY A 491 -9.59 3.58 -2.83
N ASN A 492 -9.82 2.27 -2.65
CA ASN A 492 -10.72 1.48 -3.49
C ASN A 492 -12.18 1.52 -3.00
N LEU A 493 -12.39 1.74 -1.70
CA LEU A 493 -13.73 1.88 -1.11
C LEU A 493 -14.48 3.05 -1.75
N GLN A 494 -13.78 4.10 -2.17
CA GLN A 494 -14.37 5.22 -2.90
C GLN A 494 -15.15 4.80 -4.14
N ASN A 495 -14.66 3.76 -4.84
CA ASN A 495 -15.28 3.26 -6.07
C ASN A 495 -16.23 2.08 -5.80
N THR A 496 -15.99 1.35 -4.72
CA THR A 496 -16.75 0.14 -4.35
C THR A 496 -18.07 0.48 -3.66
N LEU A 497 -18.07 1.47 -2.77
CA LEU A 497 -19.23 1.78 -1.93
C LEU A 497 -20.40 2.35 -2.74
N LYS A 498 -21.59 1.82 -2.51
CA LYS A 498 -22.84 2.40 -3.00
C LYS A 498 -23.57 3.09 -1.84
N PHE A 499 -23.62 4.41 -1.91
CA PHE A 499 -24.28 5.23 -0.89
C PHE A 499 -25.83 5.12 -0.99
N PRO A 500 -26.57 5.28 0.13
CA PRO A 500 -26.08 5.63 1.47
C PRO A 500 -25.31 4.50 2.17
N VAL A 501 -24.31 4.86 2.97
CA VAL A 501 -23.54 3.93 3.82
C VAL A 501 -23.92 4.15 5.27
N THR A 502 -24.32 3.11 5.97
CA THR A 502 -24.64 3.19 7.40
C THR A 502 -23.52 2.58 8.24
N ALA A 503 -23.04 3.33 9.23
CA ALA A 503 -22.13 2.85 10.26
C ALA A 503 -22.90 2.42 11.51
N TYR A 504 -22.59 1.21 11.98
CA TYR A 504 -23.11 0.63 13.22
C TYR A 504 -21.97 0.44 14.22
N LEU A 505 -22.25 0.64 15.51
CA LEU A 505 -21.28 0.37 16.57
C LEU A 505 -20.91 -1.10 16.52
N LYS A 506 -19.61 -1.39 16.55
CA LYS A 506 -19.13 -2.76 16.61
C LYS A 506 -18.91 -3.19 18.05
N GLU A 507 -19.84 -3.99 18.55
CA GLU A 507 -19.69 -4.68 19.84
C GLU A 507 -18.52 -5.68 19.83
N ASN A 508 -17.95 -5.94 21.01
CA ASN A 508 -16.78 -6.77 21.20
C ASN A 508 -17.05 -7.99 22.09
N GLY A 509 -17.76 -8.98 21.54
CA GLY A 509 -18.00 -10.29 22.16
C GLY A 509 -17.82 -11.43 21.15
N PHE A 510 -18.66 -12.46 21.28
CA PHE A 510 -18.74 -13.57 20.33
C PHE A 510 -20.14 -13.69 19.73
N LEU A 511 -20.23 -14.38 18.58
CA LEU A 511 -21.45 -14.46 17.79
C LEU A 511 -22.39 -15.55 18.31
N GLY A 512 -23.62 -15.16 18.63
CA GLY A 512 -24.76 -16.02 18.94
C GLY A 512 -25.75 -16.07 17.79
N ILE A 513 -26.35 -17.24 17.56
CA ILE A 513 -27.32 -17.49 16.49
C ILE A 513 -28.53 -18.19 17.11
N VAL A 514 -29.71 -17.63 16.90
CA VAL A 514 -31.00 -18.24 17.25
C VAL A 514 -31.78 -18.45 15.96
N SER A 515 -32.28 -19.65 15.72
CA SER A 515 -33.20 -19.92 14.61
C SER A 515 -34.29 -20.89 15.03
N TYR A 516 -35.19 -21.26 14.10
CA TYR A 516 -36.30 -22.16 14.38
C TYR A 516 -35.91 -23.62 14.13
N ASP A 517 -36.11 -24.48 15.13
CA ASP A 517 -36.00 -25.92 15.00
C ASP A 517 -37.38 -26.52 14.68
N ALA A 518 -37.56 -26.94 13.43
CA ALA A 518 -38.82 -27.51 12.96
C ALA A 518 -39.11 -28.91 13.51
N GLU A 519 -38.10 -29.67 13.94
CA GLU A 519 -38.28 -31.03 14.47
C GLU A 519 -38.72 -30.99 15.94
N GLN A 520 -38.19 -30.04 16.71
CA GLN A 520 -38.48 -29.89 18.14
C GLN A 520 -39.55 -28.82 18.45
N ASP A 521 -40.06 -28.10 17.44
CA ASP A 521 -40.92 -26.91 17.59
C ASP A 521 -40.36 -25.91 18.62
N GLY A 522 -39.06 -25.61 18.48
CA GLY A 522 -38.29 -24.86 19.47
C GLY A 522 -37.27 -23.91 18.87
N LEU A 523 -36.43 -23.33 19.72
CA LEU A 523 -35.32 -22.48 19.31
C LEU A 523 -34.07 -23.32 19.10
N PHE A 524 -33.51 -23.28 17.89
CA PHE A 524 -32.16 -23.72 17.61
C PHE A 524 -31.17 -22.63 18.07
N ILE A 525 -30.42 -22.89 19.13
CA ILE A 525 -29.46 -21.93 19.70
C ILE A 525 -28.04 -22.43 19.46
N ALA A 526 -27.21 -21.61 18.82
CA ALA A 526 -25.83 -21.93 18.53
C ALA A 526 -24.87 -20.75 18.71
N SER A 527 -23.62 -21.08 19.00
CA SER A 527 -22.50 -20.17 18.77
C SER A 527 -22.11 -20.19 17.29
N LYS A 528 -21.13 -19.36 16.89
CA LYS A 528 -20.60 -19.28 15.52
C LYS A 528 -20.41 -20.63 14.79
N SER A 529 -20.04 -21.73 15.46
CA SER A 529 -19.69 -22.99 14.75
C SER A 529 -20.29 -24.26 15.34
N THR A 530 -21.06 -24.14 16.43
CA THR A 530 -21.55 -25.30 17.17
C THR A 530 -22.76 -24.92 18.02
N PRO A 531 -23.81 -25.77 18.05
CA PRO A 531 -24.88 -25.66 19.02
C PRO A 531 -24.47 -26.15 20.41
N GLU A 532 -23.37 -26.90 20.54
CA GLU A 532 -22.93 -27.46 21.83
C GLU A 532 -21.60 -26.86 22.27
N GLY A 533 -21.34 -26.86 23.59
CA GLY A 533 -20.07 -26.47 24.19
C GLY A 533 -20.09 -25.08 24.82
N PRO A 534 -18.95 -24.66 25.43
CA PRO A 534 -18.92 -23.56 26.40
C PRO A 534 -19.54 -22.25 25.92
N PHE A 535 -19.25 -21.83 24.68
CA PHE A 535 -19.81 -20.60 24.12
C PHE A 535 -21.30 -20.69 23.84
N ALA A 536 -21.79 -21.85 23.40
CA ALA A 536 -23.22 -22.05 23.16
C ALA A 536 -23.99 -22.11 24.49
N ASP A 537 -23.41 -22.75 25.51
CA ASP A 537 -24.01 -22.85 26.85
C ASP A 537 -24.02 -21.49 27.56
N MET A 538 -22.94 -20.72 27.42
CA MET A 538 -22.88 -19.33 27.87
C MET A 538 -23.94 -18.46 27.19
N PHE A 539 -24.08 -18.58 25.86
CA PHE A 539 -25.12 -17.85 25.13
C PHE A 539 -26.53 -18.25 25.59
N ARG A 540 -26.82 -19.55 25.73
CA ARG A 540 -28.10 -20.02 26.27
C ARG A 540 -28.38 -19.42 27.63
N LYS A 541 -27.41 -19.48 28.54
CA LYS A 541 -27.57 -18.96 29.90
C LYS A 541 -27.91 -17.46 29.87
N ILE A 542 -27.11 -16.66 29.18
CA ILE A 542 -27.33 -15.21 29.10
C ILE A 542 -28.68 -14.92 28.44
N LEU A 543 -29.02 -15.59 27.34
CA LEU A 543 -30.32 -15.43 26.68
C LEU A 543 -31.48 -15.72 27.65
N MET A 544 -31.40 -16.78 28.45
CA MET A 544 -32.43 -17.11 29.45
C MET A 544 -32.47 -16.10 30.60
N ASP A 545 -31.31 -15.60 31.04
CA ASP A 545 -31.21 -14.62 32.12
C ASP A 545 -31.69 -13.22 31.68
N THR A 546 -31.60 -12.89 30.39
CA THR A 546 -31.96 -11.57 29.85
C THR A 546 -33.32 -11.51 29.16
N THR A 547 -34.04 -12.63 28.99
CA THR A 547 -35.34 -12.65 28.28
C THR A 547 -36.43 -13.38 29.05
N SER A 548 -37.66 -12.87 28.99
CA SER A 548 -38.83 -13.53 29.58
C SER A 548 -39.29 -14.75 28.76
N ASP A 549 -40.23 -15.55 29.30
CA ASP A 549 -40.86 -16.64 28.52
C ASP A 549 -41.61 -16.10 27.29
N GLU A 550 -42.25 -14.93 27.40
CA GLU A 550 -42.97 -14.30 26.29
C GLU A 550 -42.01 -13.78 25.21
N ASP A 551 -40.88 -13.21 25.60
CA ASP A 551 -39.82 -12.78 24.65
C ASP A 551 -39.30 -13.98 23.86
N ARG A 552 -39.06 -15.12 24.54
CA ARG A 552 -38.60 -16.36 23.89
C ARG A 552 -39.63 -16.95 22.94
N LYS A 553 -40.92 -16.84 23.28
CA LYS A 553 -42.01 -17.21 22.37
C LYS A 553 -42.05 -16.29 21.16
N ASN A 554 -41.91 -14.98 21.35
CA ASN A 554 -41.83 -14.01 20.26
C ASN A 554 -40.62 -14.26 19.35
N LEU A 555 -39.46 -14.57 19.93
CA LEU A 555 -38.25 -14.95 19.19
C LEU A 555 -38.46 -16.21 18.35
N LYS A 556 -39.21 -17.20 18.87
CA LYS A 556 -39.54 -18.42 18.11
C LYS A 556 -40.38 -18.09 16.88
N GLU A 557 -41.42 -17.27 17.03
CA GLU A 557 -42.26 -16.85 15.89
C GLU A 557 -41.46 -16.02 14.88
N VAL A 558 -40.66 -15.07 15.34
CA VAL A 558 -39.79 -14.26 14.46
C VAL A 558 -38.80 -15.15 13.69
N ALA A 559 -38.14 -16.10 14.37
CA ALA A 559 -37.19 -17.00 13.73
C ALA A 559 -37.87 -17.93 12.70
N LYS A 560 -39.09 -18.37 12.99
CA LYS A 560 -39.89 -19.21 12.10
C LYS A 560 -40.31 -18.48 10.82
N GLU A 561 -40.65 -17.20 10.93
CA GLU A 561 -41.09 -16.38 9.80
C GLU A 561 -39.93 -15.77 9.00
N ASN A 562 -38.83 -15.40 9.67
CA ASN A 562 -37.80 -14.52 9.09
C ASN A 562 -36.39 -15.13 9.05
N GLY A 563 -36.14 -16.27 9.71
CA GLY A 563 -34.87 -16.99 9.66
C GLY A 563 -34.00 -16.90 10.92
N SER A 564 -32.73 -16.57 10.75
CA SER A 564 -31.72 -16.57 11.83
C SER A 564 -31.60 -15.20 12.48
N ILE A 565 -31.82 -15.15 13.80
CA ILE A 565 -31.65 -13.98 14.65
C ILE A 565 -30.22 -13.99 15.19
N ILE A 566 -29.47 -12.93 14.90
CA ILE A 566 -28.04 -12.85 15.18
C ILE A 566 -27.79 -11.92 16.35
N PHE A 567 -26.98 -12.39 17.30
CA PHE A 567 -26.61 -11.64 18.49
C PHE A 567 -25.09 -11.50 18.60
N GLU A 568 -24.63 -10.37 19.12
CA GLU A 568 -23.35 -10.32 19.83
C GLU A 568 -23.61 -10.68 21.29
N VAL A 569 -22.87 -11.65 21.80
CA VAL A 569 -22.96 -12.12 23.18
C VAL A 569 -21.75 -11.59 23.94
N ILE A 570 -21.99 -10.81 24.97
CA ILE A 570 -20.97 -10.18 25.81
C ILE A 570 -20.97 -10.87 27.18
N ASP A 571 -19.89 -11.54 27.52
CA ASP A 571 -19.63 -12.09 28.86
C ASP A 571 -18.26 -11.60 29.37
N PRO A 572 -18.22 -10.51 30.15
CA PRO A 572 -16.96 -9.95 30.65
C PRO A 572 -16.27 -10.83 31.70
N VAL A 573 -16.96 -11.83 32.25
CA VAL A 573 -16.43 -12.69 33.33
C VAL A 573 -15.74 -13.91 32.73
N ASN A 574 -16.42 -14.63 31.85
CA ASN A 574 -15.94 -15.91 31.31
C ASN A 574 -15.20 -15.76 29.98
N ASP A 575 -15.44 -14.68 29.23
CA ASP A 575 -14.83 -14.42 27.92
C ASP A 575 -14.43 -12.94 27.75
N PRO A 576 -13.56 -12.40 28.63
CA PRO A 576 -13.13 -11.02 28.57
C PRO A 576 -12.39 -10.72 27.26
N HIS A 577 -12.93 -9.79 26.49
CA HIS A 577 -12.36 -9.33 25.23
C HIS A 577 -11.42 -8.13 25.43
N ILE A 578 -11.27 -7.23 24.45
CA ILE A 578 -10.33 -6.10 24.51
C ILE A 578 -11.00 -4.85 25.10
N ILE A 579 -12.27 -4.66 24.76
CA ILE A 579 -13.13 -3.60 25.30
C ILE A 579 -13.77 -4.12 26.57
N GLU A 580 -13.77 -3.29 27.61
CA GLU A 580 -14.26 -3.64 28.93
C GLU A 580 -15.76 -3.40 29.02
N TYR A 581 -16.49 -4.40 29.52
CA TYR A 581 -17.94 -4.33 29.76
C TYR A 581 -18.22 -4.70 31.23
N LYS A 582 -19.28 -4.10 31.81
CA LYS A 582 -19.60 -4.27 33.24
C LYS A 582 -20.46 -5.49 33.53
N THR A 583 -21.40 -5.82 32.64
CA THR A 583 -22.41 -6.86 32.88
C THR A 583 -22.56 -7.77 31.67
N PRO A 584 -22.82 -9.08 31.86
CA PRO A 584 -23.20 -9.96 30.77
C PRO A 584 -24.51 -9.51 30.12
N HIS A 585 -24.57 -9.46 28.79
CA HIS A 585 -25.76 -9.10 28.03
C HIS A 585 -25.66 -9.58 26.57
N ILE A 586 -26.74 -9.44 25.82
CA ILE A 586 -26.81 -9.74 24.38
C ILE A 586 -27.27 -8.51 23.61
N VAL A 587 -26.72 -8.32 22.42
CA VAL A 587 -27.10 -7.24 21.50
C VAL A 587 -27.60 -7.86 20.20
N LEU A 588 -28.84 -7.59 19.83
CA LEU A 588 -29.45 -7.98 18.57
C LEU A 588 -28.77 -7.24 17.42
N LEU A 589 -28.08 -7.98 16.55
CA LEU A 589 -27.36 -7.43 15.42
C LEU A 589 -28.21 -7.37 14.16
N ASP A 590 -28.76 -8.48 13.71
CA ASP A 590 -29.55 -8.56 12.47
C ASP A 590 -30.43 -9.83 12.48
N ILE A 591 -31.42 -9.85 11.60
CA ILE A 591 -32.17 -11.06 11.25
C ILE A 591 -31.88 -11.39 9.79
N ILE A 592 -31.37 -12.60 9.55
CA ILE A 592 -30.89 -13.06 8.25
C ILE A 592 -31.77 -14.20 7.76
N ALA A 593 -32.32 -14.08 6.56
CA ALA A 593 -33.13 -15.13 5.96
C ALA A 593 -32.30 -16.41 5.79
N ASN A 594 -32.89 -17.57 6.10
CA ASN A 594 -32.26 -18.89 6.00
C ASN A 594 -32.17 -19.39 4.54
N ASP A 595 -31.66 -18.53 3.66
CA ASP A 595 -31.50 -18.75 2.23
C ASP A 595 -30.02 -18.84 1.82
N MET A 596 -29.79 -19.16 0.56
CA MET A 596 -28.46 -19.20 -0.04
C MET A 596 -27.86 -17.81 -0.23
N ASN A 597 -28.67 -16.88 -0.73
CA ASN A 597 -28.26 -15.50 -0.98
C ASN A 597 -28.40 -14.71 0.32
N PHE A 598 -27.41 -13.90 0.65
CA PHE A 598 -27.45 -13.05 1.84
C PHE A 598 -28.55 -12.01 1.72
N SER A 599 -29.55 -12.14 2.58
CA SER A 599 -30.66 -11.22 2.74
C SER A 599 -30.84 -10.94 4.23
N VAL A 600 -31.04 -9.67 4.56
CA VAL A 600 -31.08 -9.16 5.93
C VAL A 600 -32.27 -8.25 6.10
N MET A 601 -32.93 -8.34 7.25
CA MET A 601 -34.07 -7.49 7.61
C MET A 601 -33.65 -6.02 7.66
N ASP A 602 -34.54 -5.13 7.25
CA ASP A 602 -34.34 -3.69 7.40
C ASP A 602 -34.22 -3.29 8.87
N TYR A 603 -33.48 -2.22 9.13
CA TYR A 603 -33.21 -1.77 10.49
C TYR A 603 -34.48 -1.34 11.25
N ASP A 604 -35.46 -0.74 10.58
CA ASP A 604 -36.67 -0.26 11.26
C ASP A 604 -37.58 -1.41 11.67
N ASP A 605 -37.65 -2.47 10.86
CA ASP A 605 -38.34 -3.70 11.24
C ASP A 605 -37.57 -4.48 12.31
N LEU A 606 -36.23 -4.52 12.22
CA LEU A 606 -35.38 -5.07 13.28
C LEU A 606 -35.61 -4.37 14.62
N LYS A 607 -35.79 -3.04 14.60
CA LYS A 607 -36.10 -2.24 15.79
C LYS A 607 -37.45 -2.62 16.39
N ARG A 608 -38.49 -2.84 15.57
CA ARG A 608 -39.79 -3.34 16.04
C ARG A 608 -39.68 -4.71 16.69
N VAL A 609 -38.86 -5.60 16.14
CA VAL A 609 -38.58 -6.90 16.77
C VAL A 609 -37.87 -6.73 18.11
N ALA A 610 -36.87 -5.85 18.17
CA ALA A 610 -36.14 -5.56 19.39
C ALA A 610 -37.08 -5.05 20.50
N GLU A 611 -37.97 -4.10 20.16
CA GLU A 611 -38.99 -3.58 21.07
C GLU A 611 -39.97 -4.66 21.53
N LYS A 612 -40.44 -5.51 20.60
CA LYS A 612 -41.38 -6.61 20.90
C LYS A 612 -40.78 -7.67 21.84
N CYS A 613 -39.47 -7.92 21.75
CA CYS A 613 -38.77 -8.95 22.52
C CYS A 613 -37.94 -8.36 23.69
N HIS A 614 -38.07 -7.05 23.95
CA HIS A 614 -37.31 -6.32 24.97
C HIS A 614 -35.79 -6.50 24.88
N LEU A 615 -35.25 -6.51 23.66
CA LEU A 615 -33.82 -6.73 23.38
C LEU A 615 -33.09 -5.41 23.14
N GLN A 616 -31.82 -5.34 23.58
CA GLN A 616 -30.90 -4.30 23.13
C GLN A 616 -30.57 -4.53 21.65
N ILE A 617 -30.72 -3.51 20.81
CA ILE A 617 -30.37 -3.54 19.38
C ILE A 617 -29.00 -2.91 19.13
N LYS A 618 -28.31 -3.33 18.07
CA LYS A 618 -27.08 -2.66 17.59
C LYS A 618 -27.34 -1.17 17.39
N GLU A 619 -26.37 -0.35 17.78
CA GLU A 619 -26.48 1.10 17.64
C GLU A 619 -26.19 1.53 16.20
N LYS A 620 -27.14 2.25 15.58
CA LYS A 620 -26.94 2.98 14.32
C LYS A 620 -26.27 4.33 14.64
N VAL A 621 -25.02 4.48 14.24
CA VAL A 621 -24.17 5.63 14.62
C VAL A 621 -24.36 6.80 13.66
N LYS A 622 -24.21 6.54 12.35
CA LYS A 622 -24.27 7.58 11.31
C LYS A 622 -24.62 6.99 9.96
N ILE A 623 -25.32 7.78 9.13
CA ILE A 623 -25.54 7.50 7.71
C ILE A 623 -24.73 8.54 6.94
N PHE A 624 -24.03 8.08 5.90
CA PHE A 624 -23.31 8.92 4.95
C PHE A 624 -24.03 8.86 3.62
N GLU A 625 -24.30 10.01 3.02
CA GLU A 625 -24.94 10.09 1.71
C GLU A 625 -23.89 10.11 0.57
N SER A 626 -22.63 10.37 0.91
CA SER A 626 -21.56 10.53 -0.07
C SER A 626 -20.17 10.19 0.50
N TRP A 627 -19.20 9.98 -0.40
CA TRP A 627 -17.80 9.79 -0.02
C TRP A 627 -17.22 11.00 0.71
N SER A 628 -17.61 12.21 0.30
CA SER A 628 -17.24 13.47 0.93
C SER A 628 -17.69 13.60 2.39
N GLU A 629 -18.75 12.88 2.80
CA GLU A 629 -19.16 12.82 4.21
C GLU A 629 -18.47 11.68 4.97
N PHE A 630 -18.29 10.53 4.31
CA PHE A 630 -17.69 9.34 4.92
C PHE A 630 -16.20 9.51 5.21
N TYR A 631 -15.42 10.04 4.26
CA TYR A 631 -13.97 10.06 4.37
C TYR A 631 -13.46 10.96 5.51
N PRO A 632 -13.95 12.20 5.71
CA PRO A 632 -13.56 13.02 6.86
C PRO A 632 -13.91 12.36 8.20
N TRP A 633 -15.08 11.71 8.30
CA TRP A 633 -15.45 10.94 9.49
C TRP A 633 -14.51 9.74 9.71
N TYR A 634 -14.12 9.04 8.65
CA TYR A 634 -13.13 7.98 8.72
C TYR A 634 -11.78 8.49 9.28
N GLU A 635 -11.29 9.64 8.82
CA GLU A 635 -10.06 10.24 9.32
C GLU A 635 -10.16 10.63 10.80
N GLU A 636 -11.30 11.20 11.19
CA GLU A 636 -11.59 11.57 12.58
C GLU A 636 -11.55 10.35 13.51
N VAL A 637 -12.30 9.29 13.21
CA VAL A 637 -12.37 8.10 14.09
C VAL A 637 -11.09 7.27 14.08
N MET A 638 -10.25 7.42 13.05
CA MET A 638 -8.95 6.75 12.95
C MET A 638 -7.82 7.49 13.68
N ASN A 639 -8.12 8.62 14.33
CA ASN A 639 -7.20 9.28 15.23
C ASN A 639 -6.88 8.39 16.45
N GLU A 640 -5.63 8.38 16.91
CA GLU A 640 -5.20 7.56 18.05
C GLU A 640 -5.88 7.95 19.37
N ASN A 641 -6.28 9.22 19.50
CA ASN A 641 -6.94 9.76 20.69
C ASN A 641 -8.48 9.76 20.57
N TYR A 642 -9.05 9.08 19.57
CA TYR A 642 -10.49 9.05 19.39
C TYR A 642 -11.20 8.35 20.55
N LEU A 643 -12.21 9.02 21.10
CA LEU A 643 -13.14 8.51 22.08
C LEU A 643 -14.57 8.57 21.54
N TYR A 644 -15.27 7.45 21.55
CA TYR A 644 -16.68 7.40 21.22
C TYR A 644 -17.48 8.23 22.24
N ASN A 645 -18.34 9.12 21.74
CA ASN A 645 -19.07 10.11 22.54
C ASN A 645 -18.17 10.98 23.46
N GLY A 646 -16.87 11.08 23.16
CA GLY A 646 -15.89 11.83 23.94
C GLY A 646 -15.44 11.16 25.26
N ILE A 647 -15.90 9.94 25.55
CA ILE A 647 -15.68 9.31 26.86
C ILE A 647 -15.20 7.86 26.81
N GLU A 648 -15.47 7.10 25.75
CA GLU A 648 -15.28 5.64 25.76
C GLU A 648 -14.41 5.12 24.61
N HIS A 649 -13.60 4.10 24.89
CA HIS A 649 -12.91 3.34 23.86
C HIS A 649 -13.79 2.19 23.35
N ILE A 650 -13.88 2.05 22.03
CA ILE A 650 -14.69 1.03 21.35
C ILE A 650 -13.84 0.16 20.43
N GLU A 651 -14.36 -0.99 19.99
CA GLU A 651 -13.66 -1.82 19.00
C GLU A 651 -13.62 -1.13 17.63
N GLY A 652 -14.72 -0.48 17.26
CA GLY A 652 -14.89 0.31 16.04
C GLY A 652 -16.28 0.17 15.46
N PHE A 653 -16.38 0.08 14.13
CA PHE A 653 -17.66 0.14 13.41
C PHE A 653 -17.80 -0.98 12.39
N VAL A 654 -19.04 -1.43 12.18
CA VAL A 654 -19.43 -2.22 11.00
C VAL A 654 -20.17 -1.29 10.06
N LEU A 655 -19.72 -1.22 8.81
CA LEU A 655 -20.34 -0.40 7.79
C LEU A 655 -21.06 -1.28 6.79
N ARG A 656 -22.25 -0.86 6.38
CA ARG A 656 -23.07 -1.50 5.36
C ARG A 656 -23.50 -0.47 4.34
N ASP A 657 -23.23 -0.72 3.07
CA ASP A 657 -23.65 0.13 1.96
C ASP A 657 -25.07 -0.24 1.47
N ASN A 658 -25.59 0.49 0.49
CA ASN A 658 -26.94 0.29 -0.05
C ASN A 658 -27.14 -1.03 -0.80
N ASN A 659 -26.05 -1.69 -1.22
CA ASN A 659 -26.06 -3.01 -1.85
C ASN A 659 -25.77 -4.14 -0.85
N ASN A 660 -25.87 -3.87 0.46
CA ASN A 660 -25.50 -4.81 1.54
C ASN A 660 -24.03 -5.23 1.54
N PHE A 661 -23.13 -4.52 0.86
CA PHE A 661 -21.69 -4.73 1.01
C PHE A 661 -21.28 -4.29 2.41
N MET A 662 -20.64 -5.19 3.14
CA MET A 662 -20.24 -4.98 4.53
C MET A 662 -18.73 -4.98 4.68
N PHE A 663 -18.23 -4.10 5.54
CA PHE A 663 -16.83 -4.07 5.97
C PHE A 663 -16.74 -3.55 7.41
N LYS A 664 -15.56 -3.68 8.02
CA LYS A 664 -15.35 -3.25 9.41
C LYS A 664 -14.19 -2.29 9.56
N LEU A 665 -14.42 -1.24 10.32
CA LEU A 665 -13.41 -0.30 10.77
C LEU A 665 -13.02 -0.68 12.20
N LYS A 666 -11.74 -0.98 12.42
CA LYS A 666 -11.20 -1.24 13.77
C LYS A 666 -10.30 -0.09 14.17
N LEU A 667 -10.59 0.52 15.32
CA LEU A 667 -9.93 1.75 15.73
C LEU A 667 -8.51 1.49 16.28
N PRO A 668 -7.63 2.51 16.28
CA PRO A 668 -6.25 2.36 16.74
C PRO A 668 -6.12 1.75 18.15
N TYR A 669 -6.91 2.23 19.11
CA TYR A 669 -6.91 1.72 20.49
C TYR A 669 -7.13 0.19 20.56
N TYR A 670 -8.18 -0.30 19.90
CA TYR A 670 -8.48 -1.73 19.88
C TYR A 670 -7.37 -2.53 19.18
N LYS A 671 -6.84 -2.03 18.05
CA LYS A 671 -5.75 -2.69 17.32
C LYS A 671 -4.50 -2.81 18.19
N HIS A 672 -4.15 -1.74 18.89
CA HIS A 672 -3.02 -1.68 19.81
C HIS A 672 -3.14 -2.71 20.94
N TRP A 673 -4.26 -2.70 21.69
CA TRP A 673 -4.46 -3.65 22.79
C TRP A 673 -4.65 -5.10 22.33
N LYS A 674 -5.20 -5.31 21.13
CA LYS A 674 -5.24 -6.64 20.52
C LYS A 674 -3.85 -7.16 20.18
N PHE A 675 -2.95 -6.30 19.72
CA PHE A 675 -1.54 -6.64 19.51
C PHE A 675 -0.86 -6.98 20.84
N LEU A 676 -1.02 -6.13 21.87
CA LEU A 676 -0.46 -6.36 23.20
C LEU A 676 -1.02 -7.62 23.88
N ARG A 677 -2.27 -8.01 23.64
CA ARG A 677 -2.79 -9.31 24.08
C ARG A 677 -1.97 -10.49 23.52
N GLY A 678 -1.48 -10.39 22.28
CA GLY A 678 -0.60 -11.41 21.69
C GLY A 678 0.80 -11.43 22.35
N VAL A 679 1.32 -10.25 22.71
CA VAL A 679 2.55 -10.11 23.49
C VAL A 679 2.38 -10.74 24.87
N MET A 680 1.30 -10.39 25.58
CA MET A 680 0.91 -10.96 26.87
C MET A 680 0.85 -12.48 26.83
N GLN A 681 0.16 -13.06 25.83
CA GLN A 681 0.09 -14.53 25.67
C GLN A 681 1.47 -15.18 25.47
N SER A 682 2.39 -14.49 24.80
CA SER A 682 3.76 -14.96 24.64
C SER A 682 4.52 -14.92 25.95
N VAL A 683 4.37 -13.84 26.73
CA VAL A 683 4.97 -13.69 28.06
C VAL A 683 4.40 -14.72 29.04
N GLN A 684 3.08 -14.94 29.08
CA GLN A 684 2.47 -16.00 29.90
C GLN A 684 3.07 -17.37 29.58
N LYS A 685 3.17 -17.71 28.28
CA LYS A 685 3.66 -19.02 27.83
C LYS A 685 5.17 -19.23 27.99
N ARG A 686 5.99 -18.23 27.67
CA ARG A 686 7.46 -18.37 27.54
C ARG A 686 8.26 -17.50 28.50
N GLY A 687 7.64 -16.49 29.11
CA GLY A 687 8.31 -15.47 29.91
C GLY A 687 8.81 -14.27 29.13
N TYR A 688 8.79 -14.31 27.80
CA TYR A 688 9.28 -13.23 26.93
C TYR A 688 8.53 -13.21 25.58
N TYR A 689 8.70 -12.11 24.84
CA TYR A 689 8.21 -11.94 23.48
C TYR A 689 9.40 -11.86 22.51
N GLU A 690 9.41 -12.71 21.48
CA GLU A 690 10.58 -12.86 20.58
C GLU A 690 10.81 -11.65 19.68
N ASN A 691 9.75 -10.95 19.27
CA ASN A 691 9.83 -9.91 18.25
C ASN A 691 9.66 -8.52 18.87
N THR A 692 10.52 -8.17 19.81
CA THR A 692 10.49 -6.87 20.51
C THR A 692 10.63 -5.68 19.56
N ALA A 693 11.21 -5.86 18.37
CA ALA A 693 11.25 -4.84 17.31
C ALA A 693 9.85 -4.40 16.82
N LYS A 694 8.79 -5.15 17.13
CA LYS A 694 7.39 -4.77 16.86
C LYS A 694 6.72 -3.97 17.99
N LEU A 695 7.43 -3.70 19.09
CA LEU A 695 6.96 -2.80 20.14
C LEU A 695 7.30 -1.37 19.70
N PHE A 696 6.36 -0.72 19.03
CA PHE A 696 6.61 0.50 18.27
C PHE A 696 6.60 1.75 19.14
N THR A 697 5.93 1.71 20.29
CA THR A 697 5.78 2.87 21.18
C THR A 697 6.57 2.70 22.48
N ALA A 698 6.82 3.83 23.18
CA ALA A 698 7.39 3.78 24.52
C ALA A 698 6.48 3.02 25.49
N GLU A 699 5.17 3.15 25.33
CA GLU A 699 4.17 2.43 26.11
C GLU A 699 4.23 0.92 25.90
N ASP A 700 4.35 0.45 24.65
CA ASP A 700 4.51 -0.97 24.34
C ASP A 700 5.68 -1.59 25.12
N ASN A 701 6.81 -0.89 25.12
CA ASN A 701 8.05 -1.34 25.77
C ASN A 701 7.92 -1.33 27.30
N LEU A 702 7.31 -0.29 27.87
CA LEU A 702 7.11 -0.16 29.31
C LEU A 702 6.09 -1.19 29.82
N PHE A 703 5.00 -1.41 29.09
CA PHE A 703 4.02 -2.45 29.42
C PHE A 703 4.64 -3.85 29.34
N TYR A 704 5.42 -4.13 28.30
CA TYR A 704 6.15 -5.40 28.17
C TYR A 704 7.14 -5.64 29.31
N GLY A 705 7.95 -4.63 29.66
CA GLY A 705 8.89 -4.70 30.78
C GLY A 705 8.17 -4.97 32.10
N TRP A 706 7.13 -4.20 32.39
CA TRP A 706 6.29 -4.37 33.58
C TRP A 706 5.67 -5.78 33.64
N MET A 707 5.10 -6.29 32.54
CA MET A 707 4.54 -7.65 32.49
C MET A 707 5.58 -8.72 32.83
N ARG A 708 6.83 -8.56 32.38
CA ARG A 708 7.90 -9.50 32.71
C ARG A 708 8.23 -9.48 34.20
N GLU A 709 8.34 -8.29 34.79
CA GLU A 709 8.58 -8.15 36.23
C GLU A 709 7.45 -8.76 37.06
N GLN A 710 6.19 -8.52 36.69
CA GLN A 710 5.04 -9.11 37.41
C GLN A 710 5.04 -10.63 37.31
N ARG A 711 5.37 -11.18 36.13
CA ARG A 711 5.50 -12.63 35.96
C ARG A 711 6.66 -13.22 36.77
N GLU A 712 7.77 -12.50 36.89
CA GLU A 712 8.92 -12.92 37.70
C GLU A 712 8.60 -12.89 39.21
N LYS A 713 7.76 -11.95 39.67
CA LYS A 713 7.27 -11.88 41.07
C LYS A 713 6.31 -13.03 41.41
N ASP A 714 5.30 -13.27 40.58
CA ASP A 714 4.33 -14.34 40.78
C ASP A 714 3.80 -14.86 39.43
N GLN A 715 4.42 -15.93 38.95
CA GLN A 715 4.08 -16.56 37.67
C GLN A 715 2.67 -17.16 37.68
N GLU A 716 2.23 -17.75 38.80
CA GLU A 716 0.95 -18.46 38.83
C GLU A 716 -0.22 -17.47 38.77
N SER A 717 -0.14 -16.39 39.54
CA SER A 717 -1.13 -15.31 39.52
C SER A 717 -1.14 -14.61 38.16
N PHE A 718 0.03 -14.20 37.64
CA PHE A 718 0.13 -13.50 36.35
C PHE A 718 -0.50 -14.28 35.19
N CYS A 719 -0.28 -15.60 35.14
CA CYS A 719 -0.81 -16.45 34.07
C CYS A 719 -2.34 -16.64 34.11
N LYS A 720 -3.00 -16.27 35.22
CA LYS A 720 -4.47 -16.28 35.34
C LYS A 720 -5.12 -14.95 34.92
N LYS A 721 -4.34 -13.86 34.84
CA LYS A 721 -4.85 -12.52 34.51
C LYS A 721 -5.12 -12.35 33.02
N GLY A 722 -6.20 -11.64 32.70
CA GLY A 722 -6.53 -11.21 31.34
C GLY A 722 -5.86 -9.89 30.96
N ILE A 723 -5.96 -9.52 29.68
CA ILE A 723 -5.33 -8.29 29.16
C ILE A 723 -5.91 -7.02 29.79
N ILE A 724 -7.21 -6.99 30.07
CA ILE A 724 -7.89 -5.84 30.69
C ILE A 724 -7.34 -5.62 32.10
N GLN A 725 -7.28 -6.68 32.91
CA GLN A 725 -6.76 -6.61 34.27
C GLN A 725 -5.31 -6.12 34.28
N LEU A 726 -4.44 -6.70 33.44
CA LEU A 726 -3.04 -6.30 33.37
C LEU A 726 -2.86 -4.86 32.88
N ARG A 727 -3.69 -4.41 31.94
CA ARG A 727 -3.72 -3.03 31.47
C ARG A 727 -4.07 -2.06 32.61
N ASN A 728 -5.13 -2.36 33.36
CA ASN A 728 -5.59 -1.49 34.44
C ASN A 728 -4.53 -1.40 35.56
N GLU A 729 -3.97 -2.55 35.97
CA GLU A 729 -2.88 -2.60 36.96
C GLU A 729 -1.63 -1.82 36.48
N PHE A 730 -1.27 -1.91 35.20
CA PHE A 730 -0.14 -1.17 34.65
C PHE A 730 -0.32 0.36 34.73
N TYR A 731 -1.52 0.86 34.46
CA TYR A 731 -1.80 2.29 34.56
C TYR A 731 -1.90 2.76 36.01
N GLU A 732 -2.46 1.96 36.91
CA GLU A 732 -2.48 2.26 38.35
C GLU A 732 -1.05 2.41 38.91
N ASN A 733 -0.13 1.52 38.54
CA ASN A 733 1.28 1.56 38.97
C ASN A 733 2.08 2.76 38.41
N ARG A 734 1.56 3.50 37.42
CA ARG A 734 2.21 4.70 36.87
C ARG A 734 1.79 6.00 37.55
N HIS A 735 0.74 5.95 38.35
CA HIS A 735 0.23 7.09 39.12
C HIS A 735 0.74 7.11 40.57
N GLU A 736 1.52 6.09 40.97
CA GLU A 736 2.41 6.07 42.14
C GLU A 736 3.84 6.44 41.72
#